data_AF-A0A965AND9-F1
#
_entry.id   AF-A0A965AND9-F1
#
_cell.length_a   1.000
_cell.length_b   1.000
_cell.length_c   1.000
_cell.angle_alpha   90.00
_cell.angle_beta   90.00
_cell.angle_gamma   90.00
#
_symmetry.space_group_name_H-M   'P 1'
#
loop_
_entity.id
_entity.type
_entity.pdbx_description
1 polymer ?
#
loop_
_entity_poly.entity_id
_entity_poly.type
_entity_poly.pdbx_seq_one_letter_code
_entity_poly.pdbx_strand_id
1 'polypeptide(L)'
;MGSRLKKIFFQLTVVTLLTLGLLAEAPQVQAVEAVGPDQISQAIELASGWLIRQQRPDGTWLYGGQGNASTTGATALVVLALANAGVEADDPAMQRALTWLRQQEPTTTYSRSLQTQALAMVSPLADLAIIEKNVHWLEETRVKKLPTYESILRLDTSELEKLQTGIPKQTADRMIKVFRDVKLALQSLPRDPIEAAKRRSELQRLVEKEIRPYLAHCTWSYGNRGSGGDNSNAQFALLALHEATRAGVEVDQLVWIEAHRHWTASQNTDGSWAYTAGSRAGTGSMTCAGIASIQITDGRISGPDAFVENEQISCCGGGSSPKPLEAGISWLGKNFSVTQNPATGSQQWLYYYLYGLERVGRFTARRFIGTHDWYLEGAKMFLESQDKLSGSFRSRGSEDPVVATSFALLFLAKGRRPVVIAKSQHGPRNDWNQHGHDIAHLVDFIEGRWRADYPAGLSWHVLDTQSAKTDDLVQAPVLWLGGREGLDLGRDPGRRLRQYIDQGGFIFAESACPNSEDFDQEFRQLVSEIFPEPEYQLNLLPPEHPAWHAEQLVDPQFQRPLLGIDYGCRTCLIYAPPTGQNDAPALPSLSCLWELGGPNRSQLPAAAAAQVDAALAIGANVIAYATNRELKNKDELFTAAQDDALTTNRGERGQLTIGKLRHGGLCDAAPNALTKILRAATRELGIRVDDSPEKLDLIDSRIFRHHMLFMHGRQAFAFDEAQQANLRTFLERGGTLLADSVCAAGGFTDAFRHEMGKAIPDYPLESIPPDDPLFAAGELGGYDIRLVTLREPSQGDGPLATRQRQIPPRLEGIRINDRWAVIFSPYDISCALEKQNSMECTGYDRDDAEKIALNVLLYSLNR
;
A
#
# COMPACT_ATOMS: atom_id res chain seq x y z
N MET A 1 -24.76 64.26 5.76
CA MET A 1 -25.17 62.96 5.16
C MET A 1 -24.23 62.44 4.06
N GLY A 2 -22.98 62.92 3.95
CA GLY A 2 -22.08 62.56 2.82
C GLY A 2 -20.84 61.70 3.14
N SER A 3 -20.52 61.44 4.41
CA SER A 3 -19.29 60.68 4.78
C SER A 3 -19.54 59.24 5.24
N ARG A 4 -20.77 58.89 5.67
CA ARG A 4 -21.13 57.52 6.05
C ARG A 4 -21.48 56.62 4.86
N LEU A 5 -22.02 57.15 3.76
CA LEU A 5 -22.30 56.36 2.55
C LEU A 5 -21.04 55.98 1.75
N LYS A 6 -19.97 56.80 1.78
CA LYS A 6 -18.71 56.49 1.06
C LYS A 6 -17.89 55.37 1.73
N LYS A 7 -18.01 55.18 3.06
CA LYS A 7 -17.34 54.07 3.77
C LYS A 7 -18.03 52.71 3.55
N ILE A 8 -19.35 52.71 3.40
CA ILE A 8 -20.12 51.47 3.17
C ILE A 8 -19.94 50.98 1.73
N PHE A 9 -19.84 51.88 0.74
CA PHE A 9 -19.58 51.50 -0.66
C PHE A 9 -18.15 50.97 -0.90
N PHE A 10 -17.16 51.45 -0.16
CA PHE A 10 -15.78 50.96 -0.28
C PHE A 10 -15.58 49.60 0.41
N GLN A 11 -16.33 49.29 1.49
CA GLN A 11 -16.31 47.96 2.11
C GLN A 11 -17.08 46.90 1.30
N LEU A 12 -18.20 47.24 0.63
CA LEU A 12 -18.91 46.27 -0.21
C LEU A 12 -18.21 45.96 -1.54
N THR A 13 -17.47 46.92 -2.12
CA THR A 13 -16.74 46.68 -3.38
C THR A 13 -15.48 45.83 -3.16
N VAL A 14 -14.83 45.94 -1.99
CA VAL A 14 -13.67 45.11 -1.62
C VAL A 14 -14.08 43.69 -1.23
N VAL A 15 -15.24 43.49 -0.61
CA VAL A 15 -15.75 42.13 -0.29
C VAL A 15 -16.26 41.40 -1.53
N THR A 16 -16.75 42.11 -2.56
CA THR A 16 -17.20 41.50 -3.83
C THR A 16 -16.02 41.21 -4.79
N LEU A 17 -14.90 41.93 -4.68
CA LEU A 17 -13.67 41.64 -5.43
C LEU A 17 -12.74 40.62 -4.74
N LEU A 18 -12.88 40.39 -3.43
CA LEU A 18 -12.19 39.32 -2.69
C LEU A 18 -12.93 37.97 -2.71
N THR A 19 -14.16 37.93 -3.23
CA THR A 19 -14.94 36.68 -3.42
C THR A 19 -14.92 36.18 -4.87
N LEU A 20 -14.34 36.94 -5.79
CA LEU A 20 -14.16 36.58 -7.21
C LEU A 20 -12.70 36.35 -7.62
N GLY A 21 -11.77 36.36 -6.67
CA GLY A 21 -10.36 36.01 -6.86
C GLY A 21 -10.00 34.76 -6.06
N LEU A 22 -9.66 33.68 -6.79
CA LEU A 22 -9.15 32.40 -6.29
C LEU A 22 -10.18 31.46 -5.65
N LEU A 23 -11.23 31.10 -6.40
CA LEU A 23 -11.41 29.66 -6.61
C LEU A 23 -10.26 29.22 -7.51
N ALA A 24 -9.08 28.99 -6.93
CA ALA A 24 -8.11 28.15 -7.60
C ALA A 24 -8.83 26.82 -7.78
N GLU A 25 -9.24 26.50 -9.00
CA GLU A 25 -9.56 25.12 -9.33
C GLU A 25 -8.43 24.27 -8.77
N ALA A 26 -8.78 23.31 -7.90
CA ALA A 26 -7.81 22.35 -7.42
C ALA A 26 -7.08 21.81 -8.66
N PRO A 27 -5.74 21.79 -8.67
CA PRO A 27 -4.99 21.47 -9.87
C PRO A 27 -5.46 20.09 -10.35
N GLN A 28 -6.05 20.04 -11.54
CA GLN A 28 -6.63 18.82 -12.06
C GLN A 28 -5.51 17.80 -12.26
N VAL A 29 -5.66 16.61 -11.67
CA VAL A 29 -4.83 15.45 -11.96
C VAL A 29 -4.89 15.18 -13.46
N GLN A 30 -3.75 15.21 -14.14
CA GLN A 30 -3.69 14.91 -15.58
C GLN A 30 -4.03 13.44 -15.77
N ALA A 31 -5.12 13.16 -16.50
CA ALA A 31 -5.48 11.81 -16.91
C ALA A 31 -4.45 11.30 -17.94
N VAL A 32 -3.57 10.40 -17.50
CA VAL A 32 -2.66 9.68 -18.40
C VAL A 32 -3.42 8.48 -18.95
N GLU A 33 -3.41 8.32 -20.28
CA GLU A 33 -3.95 7.13 -20.94
C GLU A 33 -3.32 5.87 -20.33
N ALA A 34 -4.16 4.96 -19.83
CA ALA A 34 -3.71 3.82 -19.04
C ALA A 34 -2.84 2.88 -19.86
N VAL A 35 -1.72 2.50 -19.26
CA VAL A 35 -0.84 1.44 -19.75
C VAL A 35 -1.35 0.11 -19.21
N GLY A 36 -1.46 -0.91 -20.07
CA GLY A 36 -1.93 -2.23 -19.66
C GLY A 36 -0.90 -3.00 -18.81
N PRO A 37 -1.33 -3.77 -17.78
CA PRO A 37 -0.44 -4.59 -16.94
C PRO A 37 0.45 -5.54 -17.70
N ASP A 38 -0.10 -6.16 -18.74
CA ASP A 38 0.61 -7.09 -19.61
C ASP A 38 1.76 -6.40 -20.36
N GLN A 39 1.61 -5.12 -20.70
CA GLN A 39 2.65 -4.36 -21.39
C GLN A 39 3.84 -4.09 -20.47
N ILE A 40 3.58 -3.75 -19.20
CA ILE A 40 4.64 -3.52 -18.20
C ILE A 40 5.33 -4.84 -17.88
N SER A 41 4.56 -5.90 -17.65
CA SER A 41 5.10 -7.25 -17.37
C SER A 41 5.99 -7.73 -18.53
N GLN A 42 5.51 -7.60 -19.77
CA GLN A 42 6.29 -7.92 -20.96
C GLN A 42 7.58 -7.08 -21.06
N ALA A 43 7.52 -5.78 -20.76
CA ALA A 43 8.70 -4.92 -20.80
C ALA A 43 9.75 -5.33 -19.77
N ILE A 44 9.33 -5.70 -18.56
CA ILE A 44 10.18 -6.23 -17.50
C ILE A 44 10.85 -7.54 -17.96
N GLU A 45 10.09 -8.49 -18.49
CA GLU A 45 10.62 -9.76 -19.00
C GLU A 45 11.66 -9.56 -20.11
N LEU A 46 11.37 -8.69 -21.08
CA LEU A 46 12.27 -8.39 -22.19
C LEU A 46 13.58 -7.77 -21.71
N ALA A 47 13.51 -6.84 -20.75
CA ALA A 47 14.68 -6.19 -20.17
C ALA A 47 15.53 -7.14 -19.32
N SER A 48 14.88 -7.97 -18.47
CA SER A 48 15.53 -9.02 -17.69
C SER A 48 16.24 -10.03 -18.59
N GLY A 49 15.54 -10.53 -19.62
CA GLY A 49 16.11 -11.46 -20.59
C GLY A 49 17.29 -10.86 -21.37
N TRP A 50 17.23 -9.56 -21.70
CA TRP A 50 18.35 -8.88 -22.33
C TRP A 50 19.58 -8.82 -21.42
N LEU A 51 19.40 -8.42 -20.15
CA LEU A 51 20.49 -8.37 -19.16
C LEU A 51 21.14 -9.75 -18.99
N ILE A 52 20.34 -10.81 -18.85
CA ILE A 52 20.84 -12.19 -18.74
C ILE A 52 21.70 -12.58 -19.98
N ARG A 53 21.27 -12.20 -21.20
CA ARG A 53 22.05 -12.45 -22.42
C ARG A 53 23.35 -11.65 -22.52
N GLN A 54 23.45 -10.50 -21.83
CA GLN A 54 24.69 -9.73 -21.76
C GLN A 54 25.70 -10.27 -20.75
N GLN A 55 25.32 -11.25 -19.92
CA GLN A 55 26.22 -11.81 -18.92
C GLN A 55 27.43 -12.48 -19.58
N ARG A 56 28.62 -12.19 -19.06
CA ARG A 56 29.85 -12.84 -19.49
C ARG A 56 29.94 -14.26 -18.91
N PRO A 57 30.79 -15.15 -19.48
CA PRO A 57 30.96 -16.51 -18.96
C PRO A 57 31.41 -16.59 -17.49
N ASP A 58 32.09 -15.56 -17.00
CA ASP A 58 32.53 -15.43 -15.60
C ASP A 58 31.42 -14.96 -14.64
N GLY A 59 30.21 -14.71 -15.15
CA GLY A 59 29.06 -14.24 -14.37
C GLY A 59 28.92 -12.72 -14.27
N THR A 60 29.79 -11.94 -14.92
CA THR A 60 29.87 -10.48 -14.73
C THR A 60 29.23 -9.66 -15.86
N TRP A 61 28.99 -8.38 -15.57
CA TRP A 61 28.68 -7.35 -16.56
C TRP A 61 29.74 -6.25 -16.52
N LEU A 62 30.08 -5.70 -17.69
CA LEU A 62 31.08 -4.64 -17.82
C LEU A 62 30.42 -3.26 -17.92
N TYR A 63 31.08 -2.26 -17.35
CA TYR A 63 30.78 -0.85 -17.50
C TYR A 63 32.05 -0.09 -17.90
N GLY A 64 32.00 0.69 -18.98
CA GLY A 64 33.01 1.70 -19.31
C GLY A 64 34.44 1.20 -19.60
N GLY A 65 34.62 -0.07 -19.96
CA GLY A 65 35.90 -0.61 -20.46
C GLY A 65 37.08 -0.64 -19.47
N GLN A 66 36.92 -0.29 -18.18
CA GLN A 66 38.03 -0.21 -17.22
C GLN A 66 37.72 -0.81 -15.83
N GLY A 67 38.54 -1.79 -15.42
CA GLY A 67 38.84 -2.15 -14.03
C GLY A 67 37.84 -3.06 -13.28
N ASN A 68 38.33 -3.72 -12.21
CA ASN A 68 37.51 -4.61 -11.37
C ASN A 68 36.41 -3.87 -10.60
N ALA A 69 36.66 -2.66 -10.09
CA ALA A 69 35.66 -1.91 -9.32
C ALA A 69 34.40 -1.59 -10.14
N SER A 70 34.57 -1.09 -11.37
CA SER A 70 33.45 -0.83 -12.31
C SER A 70 32.64 -2.08 -12.62
N THR A 71 33.32 -3.23 -12.75
CA THR A 71 32.70 -4.54 -12.98
C THR A 71 31.88 -5.00 -11.77
N THR A 72 32.38 -4.77 -10.54
CA THR A 72 31.62 -5.10 -9.33
C THR A 72 30.37 -4.26 -9.20
N GLY A 73 30.47 -2.95 -9.38
CA GLY A 73 29.30 -2.06 -9.33
C GLY A 73 28.24 -2.43 -10.36
N ALA A 74 28.63 -2.64 -11.62
CA ALA A 74 27.70 -3.02 -12.68
C ALA A 74 27.04 -4.38 -12.41
N THR A 75 27.82 -5.40 -12.04
CA THR A 75 27.30 -6.74 -11.73
C THR A 75 26.32 -6.69 -10.55
N ALA A 76 26.65 -5.97 -9.48
CA ALA A 76 25.76 -5.82 -8.33
C ALA A 76 24.47 -5.06 -8.68
N LEU A 77 24.55 -4.01 -9.51
CA LEU A 77 23.37 -3.29 -9.99
C LEU A 77 22.44 -4.18 -10.82
N VAL A 78 23.01 -5.03 -11.70
CA VAL A 78 22.23 -5.98 -12.50
C VAL A 78 21.57 -7.03 -11.62
N VAL A 79 22.29 -7.62 -10.65
CA VAL A 79 21.72 -8.57 -9.68
C VAL A 79 20.57 -7.93 -8.91
N LEU A 80 20.76 -6.69 -8.44
CA LEU A 80 19.71 -5.94 -7.76
C LEU A 80 18.48 -5.71 -8.65
N ALA A 81 18.69 -5.37 -9.93
CA ALA A 81 17.60 -5.15 -10.88
C ALA A 81 16.84 -6.44 -11.22
N LEU A 82 17.55 -7.53 -11.50
CA LEU A 82 16.96 -8.84 -11.80
C LEU A 82 16.18 -9.41 -10.61
N ALA A 83 16.74 -9.30 -9.39
CA ALA A 83 16.05 -9.74 -8.18
C ALA A 83 14.74 -8.96 -7.94
N ASN A 84 14.73 -7.64 -8.19
CA ASN A 84 13.49 -6.85 -8.08
C ASN A 84 12.49 -7.17 -9.20
N ALA A 85 12.96 -7.63 -10.36
CA ALA A 85 12.13 -8.09 -11.46
C ALA A 85 11.60 -9.53 -11.27
N GLY A 86 11.85 -10.17 -10.14
CA GLY A 86 11.36 -11.52 -9.84
C GLY A 86 12.23 -12.66 -10.39
N VAL A 87 13.49 -12.38 -10.78
CA VAL A 87 14.42 -13.45 -11.13
C VAL A 87 14.97 -14.07 -9.83
N GLU A 88 14.68 -15.35 -9.64
CA GLU A 88 15.01 -16.09 -8.43
C GLU A 88 16.52 -16.24 -8.19
N ALA A 89 16.89 -16.36 -6.93
CA ALA A 89 18.29 -16.46 -6.52
C ALA A 89 18.99 -17.71 -7.10
N ASP A 90 18.25 -18.79 -7.35
CA ASP A 90 18.74 -20.06 -7.89
C ASP A 90 18.87 -20.09 -9.43
N ASP A 91 18.42 -19.03 -10.12
CA ASP A 91 18.64 -18.89 -11.56
C ASP A 91 20.15 -19.00 -11.88
N PRO A 92 20.54 -19.77 -12.92
CA PRO A 92 21.96 -19.97 -13.24
C PRO A 92 22.75 -18.68 -13.46
N ALA A 93 22.15 -17.63 -14.01
CA ALA A 93 22.78 -16.34 -14.17
C ALA A 93 22.98 -15.63 -12.82
N MET A 94 21.98 -15.67 -11.94
CA MET A 94 22.06 -15.13 -10.58
C MET A 94 23.14 -15.84 -9.77
N GLN A 95 23.17 -17.18 -9.78
CA GLN A 95 24.15 -17.99 -9.06
C GLN A 95 25.60 -17.68 -9.47
N ARG A 96 25.87 -17.56 -10.79
CA ARG A 96 27.21 -17.16 -11.27
C ARG A 96 27.60 -15.77 -10.79
N ALA A 97 26.69 -14.80 -10.89
CA ALA A 97 26.93 -13.42 -10.47
C ALA A 97 27.18 -13.32 -8.95
N LEU A 98 26.36 -13.96 -8.13
CA LEU A 98 26.50 -13.99 -6.67
C LEU A 98 27.79 -14.67 -6.24
N THR A 99 28.14 -15.80 -6.86
CA THR A 99 29.40 -16.50 -6.60
C THR A 99 30.60 -15.61 -6.85
N TRP A 100 30.59 -14.86 -7.96
CA TRP A 100 31.65 -13.92 -8.28
C TRP A 100 31.66 -12.70 -7.33
N LEU A 101 30.50 -12.12 -7.03
CA LEU A 101 30.35 -10.96 -6.15
C LEU A 101 30.87 -11.23 -4.73
N ARG A 102 30.64 -12.43 -4.18
CA ARG A 102 31.11 -12.82 -2.83
C ARG A 102 32.64 -12.82 -2.70
N GLN A 103 33.37 -12.90 -3.81
CA GLN A 103 34.83 -12.90 -3.83
C GLN A 103 35.44 -11.50 -3.97
N GLN A 104 34.62 -10.46 -4.16
CA GLN A 104 35.09 -9.11 -4.41
C GLN A 104 35.17 -8.27 -3.13
N GLU A 105 36.20 -7.41 -3.06
CA GLU A 105 36.36 -6.40 -2.01
C GLU A 105 36.42 -4.99 -2.63
N PRO A 106 35.28 -4.38 -3.01
CA PRO A 106 35.28 -3.18 -3.82
C PRO A 106 35.82 -1.98 -3.04
N THR A 107 36.71 -1.17 -3.60
CA THR A 107 37.33 -0.04 -2.87
C THR A 107 36.64 1.31 -3.11
N THR A 108 35.53 1.32 -3.84
CA THR A 108 34.75 2.52 -4.15
C THR A 108 33.39 2.46 -3.47
N THR A 109 32.88 3.62 -3.01
CA THR A 109 31.59 3.71 -2.33
C THR A 109 30.47 3.12 -3.18
N TYR A 110 30.35 3.48 -4.46
CA TYR A 110 29.33 2.91 -5.35
C TYR A 110 29.33 1.39 -5.39
N SER A 111 30.49 0.80 -5.64
CA SER A 111 30.57 -0.65 -5.88
C SER A 111 30.33 -1.43 -4.59
N ARG A 112 30.85 -0.92 -3.46
CA ARG A 112 30.61 -1.53 -2.16
C ARG A 112 29.16 -1.38 -1.73
N SER A 113 28.57 -0.19 -1.93
CA SER A 113 27.16 0.06 -1.65
C SER A 113 26.20 -0.80 -2.48
N LEU A 114 26.48 -0.97 -3.77
CA LEU A 114 25.66 -1.83 -4.65
C LEU A 114 25.80 -3.30 -4.28
N GLN A 115 27.02 -3.77 -3.98
CA GLN A 115 27.25 -5.13 -3.48
C GLN A 115 26.46 -5.39 -2.20
N THR A 116 26.51 -4.46 -1.23
CA THR A 116 25.73 -4.56 0.01
C THR A 116 24.23 -4.67 -0.26
N GLN A 117 23.67 -3.78 -1.09
CA GLN A 117 22.24 -3.81 -1.43
C GLN A 117 21.84 -5.13 -2.12
N ALA A 118 22.65 -5.62 -3.06
CA ALA A 118 22.37 -6.87 -3.78
C ALA A 118 22.39 -8.09 -2.84
N LEU A 119 23.41 -8.21 -1.98
CA LEU A 119 23.54 -9.33 -1.05
C LEU A 119 22.47 -9.28 0.05
N ALA A 120 22.17 -8.11 0.59
CA ALA A 120 21.10 -7.91 1.57
C ALA A 120 19.72 -8.27 1.00
N MET A 121 19.49 -8.02 -0.29
CA MET A 121 18.23 -8.36 -0.93
C MET A 121 18.10 -9.87 -1.21
N VAL A 122 19.13 -10.49 -1.77
CA VAL A 122 19.04 -11.83 -2.36
C VAL A 122 19.35 -12.93 -1.34
N SER A 123 20.28 -12.72 -0.42
CA SER A 123 20.76 -13.76 0.49
C SER A 123 21.26 -13.19 1.83
N PRO A 124 20.46 -12.39 2.56
CA PRO A 124 20.91 -11.61 3.71
C PRO A 124 21.58 -12.45 4.80
N LEU A 125 20.99 -13.60 5.15
CA LEU A 125 21.55 -14.49 6.19
C LEU A 125 22.83 -15.18 5.74
N ALA A 126 22.92 -15.61 4.47
CA ALA A 126 24.09 -16.31 3.96
C ALA A 126 25.29 -15.37 3.76
N ASP A 127 25.02 -14.10 3.46
CA ASP A 127 26.02 -13.10 3.14
C ASP A 127 26.27 -12.07 4.26
N LEU A 128 25.73 -12.31 5.46
CA LEU A 128 25.76 -11.40 6.60
C LEU A 128 27.18 -10.89 6.92
N ALA A 129 28.19 -11.77 6.93
CA ALA A 129 29.57 -11.40 7.21
C ALA A 129 30.17 -10.44 6.16
N ILE A 130 29.78 -10.55 4.89
CA ILE A 130 30.22 -9.63 3.82
C ILE A 130 29.51 -8.29 3.97
N ILE A 131 28.21 -8.32 4.30
CA ILE A 131 27.40 -7.12 4.55
C ILE A 131 27.99 -6.34 5.72
N GLU A 132 28.29 -6.99 6.84
CA GLU A 132 28.95 -6.40 8.03
C GLU A 132 30.30 -5.76 7.68
N LYS A 133 31.15 -6.49 6.94
CA LYS A 133 32.45 -5.97 6.49
C LYS A 133 32.28 -4.71 5.61
N ASN A 134 31.25 -4.70 4.76
CA ASN A 134 30.98 -3.55 3.91
C ASN A 134 30.45 -2.36 4.70
N VAL A 135 29.58 -2.58 5.69
CA VAL A 135 29.11 -1.55 6.61
C VAL A 135 30.28 -0.91 7.33
N HIS A 136 31.13 -1.70 7.99
CA HIS A 136 32.31 -1.19 8.70
C HIS A 136 33.20 -0.31 7.80
N TRP A 137 33.43 -0.73 6.56
CA TRP A 137 34.20 0.08 5.61
C TRP A 137 33.50 1.40 5.25
N LEU A 138 32.17 1.39 5.02
CA LEU A 138 31.41 2.60 4.74
C LEU A 138 31.45 3.56 5.93
N GLU A 139 31.43 3.04 7.15
CA GLU A 139 31.59 3.84 8.36
C GLU A 139 32.99 4.44 8.44
N GLU A 140 34.05 3.68 8.23
CA GLU A 140 35.43 4.17 8.36
C GLU A 140 35.84 5.14 7.25
N THR A 141 35.32 4.96 6.03
CA THR A 141 35.72 5.76 4.87
C THR A 141 34.92 7.05 4.68
N ARG A 142 33.97 7.32 5.58
CA ARG A 142 33.16 8.54 5.53
C ARG A 142 34.03 9.79 5.65
N VAL A 143 33.78 10.76 4.78
CA VAL A 143 34.43 12.08 4.80
C VAL A 143 33.73 12.93 5.86
N LYS A 144 34.39 13.12 7.01
CA LYS A 144 33.87 13.94 8.10
C LYS A 144 34.29 15.39 7.95
N LYS A 145 33.32 16.30 8.07
CA LYS A 145 33.54 17.74 8.20
C LYS A 145 33.19 18.15 9.63
N LEU A 146 34.21 18.54 10.39
CA LEU A 146 34.05 19.02 11.76
C LEU A 146 33.92 20.56 11.77
N PRO A 147 33.02 21.13 12.58
CA PRO A 147 32.98 22.58 12.78
C PRO A 147 34.26 23.07 13.45
N THR A 148 34.61 24.34 13.22
CA THR A 148 35.72 24.99 13.92
C THR A 148 35.28 25.41 15.33
N TYR A 149 36.23 25.52 16.25
CA TYR A 149 35.97 26.03 17.61
C TYR A 149 35.19 27.36 17.59
N GLU A 150 35.60 28.29 16.72
CA GLU A 150 34.95 29.60 16.58
C GLU A 150 33.51 29.49 16.08
N SER A 151 33.23 28.58 15.14
CA SER A 151 31.87 28.35 14.65
C SER A 151 30.96 27.79 15.73
N ILE A 152 31.46 26.88 16.58
CA ILE A 152 30.72 26.34 17.72
C ILE A 152 30.40 27.46 18.72
N LEU A 153 31.37 28.34 19.01
CA LEU A 153 31.15 29.46 19.93
C LEU A 153 30.21 30.54 19.40
N ARG A 154 29.89 30.57 18.10
CA ARG A 154 28.88 31.49 17.56
C ARG A 154 27.46 31.03 17.84
N LEU A 155 27.26 29.75 18.11
CA LEU A 155 25.96 29.20 18.46
C LEU A 155 25.45 29.82 19.78
N ASP A 156 24.14 29.89 19.92
CA ASP A 156 23.47 30.00 21.21
C ASP A 156 23.04 28.62 21.75
N THR A 157 22.57 28.59 23.00
CA THR A 157 22.14 27.34 23.65
C THR A 157 20.95 26.70 22.92
N SER A 158 20.03 27.50 22.38
CA SER A 158 18.85 27.01 21.67
C SER A 158 19.20 26.40 20.31
N GLU A 159 20.21 26.94 19.63
CA GLU A 159 20.75 26.37 18.39
C GLU A 159 21.45 25.04 18.67
N LEU A 160 22.23 24.96 19.75
CA LEU A 160 22.87 23.70 20.16
C LEU A 160 21.85 22.63 20.56
N GLU A 161 20.79 23.03 21.28
CA GLU A 161 19.67 22.14 21.63
C GLU A 161 18.95 21.59 20.39
N LYS A 162 18.85 22.35 19.29
CA LYS A 162 18.30 21.83 18.02
C LYS A 162 19.22 20.83 17.33
N LEU A 163 20.53 20.92 17.56
CA LEU A 163 21.51 20.02 16.97
C LEU A 163 21.66 18.70 17.75
N GLN A 164 20.97 18.55 18.87
CA GLN A 164 21.07 17.35 19.72
C GLN A 164 20.21 16.16 19.25
N THR A 165 19.39 16.32 18.20
CA THR A 165 18.52 15.25 17.69
C THR A 165 19.32 13.97 17.41
N GLY A 166 18.80 12.84 17.91
CA GLY A 166 19.45 11.52 17.83
C GLY A 166 20.57 11.26 18.84
N ILE A 167 21.07 12.28 19.57
CA ILE A 167 22.11 12.11 20.59
C ILE A 167 21.49 11.58 21.89
N PRO A 168 22.09 10.58 22.56
CA PRO A 168 21.61 10.12 23.87
C PRO A 168 21.47 11.27 24.86
N LYS A 169 20.32 11.36 25.55
CA LYS A 169 19.96 12.48 26.45
C LYS A 169 21.07 12.86 27.43
N GLN A 170 21.69 11.87 28.09
CA GLN A 170 22.79 12.10 29.03
C GLN A 170 24.01 12.77 28.37
N THR A 171 24.31 12.42 27.12
CA THR A 171 25.40 13.02 26.34
C THR A 171 25.04 14.43 25.91
N ALA A 172 23.79 14.65 25.47
CA ALA A 172 23.29 15.96 25.09
C ALA A 172 23.28 16.94 26.29
N ASP A 173 22.78 16.51 27.44
CA ASP A 173 22.78 17.30 28.68
C ASP A 173 24.21 17.68 29.11
N ARG A 174 25.16 16.73 28.99
CA ARG A 174 26.58 16.99 29.23
C ARG A 174 27.15 18.00 28.25
N MET A 175 26.89 17.85 26.95
CA MET A 175 27.32 18.80 25.91
C MET A 175 26.83 20.21 26.19
N ILE A 176 25.53 20.36 26.48
CA ILE A 176 24.88 21.64 26.76
C ILE A 176 25.48 22.27 28.02
N LYS A 177 25.68 21.48 29.08
CA LYS A 177 26.34 21.96 30.29
C LYS A 177 27.75 22.48 30.00
N VAL A 178 28.58 21.67 29.33
CA VAL A 178 29.95 22.07 28.94
C VAL A 178 29.94 23.35 28.10
N PHE A 179 29.00 23.47 27.17
CA PHE A 179 28.86 24.66 26.34
C PHE A 179 28.55 25.92 27.16
N ARG A 180 27.59 25.84 28.09
CA ARG A 180 27.23 26.94 28.99
C ARG A 180 28.42 27.32 29.88
N ASP A 181 29.09 26.34 30.47
CA ASP A 181 30.25 26.55 31.34
C ASP A 181 31.41 27.22 30.59
N VAL A 182 31.67 26.81 29.34
CA VAL A 182 32.69 27.44 28.48
C VAL A 182 32.31 28.88 28.15
N LYS A 183 31.06 29.16 27.78
CA LYS A 183 30.58 30.53 27.50
C LYS A 183 30.74 31.45 28.70
N LEU A 184 30.40 30.97 29.90
CA LEU A 184 30.56 31.70 31.16
C LEU A 184 32.05 31.93 31.48
N ALA A 185 32.90 30.90 31.35
CA ALA A 185 34.33 31.01 31.61
C ALA A 185 35.04 31.97 30.65
N LEU A 186 34.57 32.12 29.41
CA LEU A 186 35.09 33.09 28.45
C LEU A 186 34.75 34.55 28.82
N GLN A 187 33.67 34.79 29.58
CA GLN A 187 33.30 36.12 30.07
C GLN A 187 34.12 36.55 31.29
N SER A 188 34.70 35.60 32.02
CA SER A 188 35.44 35.82 33.27
C SER A 188 36.94 35.52 33.14
N LEU A 189 37.51 35.75 31.95
CA LEU A 189 38.93 35.50 31.71
C LEU A 189 39.84 36.34 32.62
N PRO A 190 40.99 35.80 33.06
CA PRO A 190 41.99 36.55 33.81
C PRO A 190 42.42 37.83 33.09
N ARG A 191 42.76 38.88 33.85
CA ARG A 191 43.31 40.12 33.29
C ARG A 191 44.72 39.93 32.74
N ASP A 192 45.48 38.96 33.27
CA ASP A 192 46.81 38.64 32.79
C ASP A 192 46.74 37.97 31.40
N PRO A 193 47.39 38.53 30.36
CA PRO A 193 47.30 38.00 29.00
C PRO A 193 47.79 36.57 28.83
N ILE A 194 48.81 36.15 29.60
CA ILE A 194 49.40 34.81 29.50
C ILE A 194 48.44 33.78 30.10
N GLU A 195 47.93 34.05 31.30
CA GLU A 195 46.95 33.17 31.95
C GLU A 195 45.63 33.12 31.18
N ALA A 196 45.19 34.24 30.59
CA ALA A 196 44.02 34.28 29.72
C ALA A 196 44.19 33.41 28.46
N ALA A 197 45.36 33.43 27.81
CA ALA A 197 45.65 32.59 26.64
C ALA A 197 45.69 31.10 26.99
N LYS A 198 46.28 30.75 28.14
CA LYS A 198 46.30 29.38 28.67
C LYS A 198 44.88 28.88 28.95
N ARG A 199 44.05 29.70 29.61
CA ARG A 199 42.66 29.37 29.91
C ARG A 199 41.83 29.18 28.64
N ARG A 200 42.00 30.04 27.62
CA ARG A 200 41.34 29.87 26.31
C ARG A 200 41.72 28.55 25.65
N SER A 201 43.01 28.16 25.70
CA SER A 201 43.48 26.89 25.14
C SER A 201 42.88 25.67 25.84
N GLU A 202 42.70 25.74 27.17
CA GLU A 202 42.03 24.68 27.95
C GLU A 202 40.55 24.55 27.56
N LEU A 203 39.83 25.67 27.50
CA LEU A 203 38.43 25.70 27.09
C LEU A 203 38.24 25.21 25.66
N GLN A 204 39.18 25.53 24.75
CA GLN A 204 39.18 25.01 23.39
C GLN A 204 39.30 23.48 23.36
N ARG A 205 40.25 22.89 24.10
CA ARG A 205 40.37 21.42 24.19
C ARG A 205 39.12 20.77 24.75
N LEU A 206 38.45 21.41 25.71
CA LEU A 206 37.20 20.91 26.28
C LEU A 206 36.09 20.88 25.22
N VAL A 207 35.90 21.95 24.44
CA VAL A 207 34.93 21.99 23.33
C VAL A 207 35.29 20.97 22.25
N GLU A 208 36.57 20.86 21.89
CA GLU A 208 37.05 19.92 20.88
C GLU A 208 36.84 18.45 21.27
N LYS A 209 36.88 18.14 22.56
CA LYS A 209 36.67 16.79 23.08
C LYS A 209 35.20 16.48 23.31
N GLU A 210 34.46 17.38 23.93
CA GLU A 210 33.14 17.11 24.51
C GLU A 210 31.98 17.50 23.60
N ILE A 211 32.20 18.41 22.64
CA ILE A 211 31.12 18.95 21.78
C ILE A 211 31.40 18.66 20.32
N ARG A 212 32.61 18.97 19.84
CA ARG A 212 32.96 18.95 18.41
C ARG A 212 32.68 17.60 17.71
N PRO A 213 32.94 16.42 18.30
CA PRO A 213 32.68 15.14 17.62
C PRO A 213 31.20 14.96 17.29
N TYR A 214 30.32 15.42 18.18
CA TYR A 214 28.88 15.27 18.06
C TYR A 214 28.24 16.30 17.14
N LEU A 215 28.99 17.27 16.62
CA LEU A 215 28.52 18.27 15.65
C LEU A 215 29.10 18.04 14.24
N ALA A 216 29.72 16.89 14.01
CA ALA A 216 30.23 16.51 12.70
C ALA A 216 29.10 16.33 11.67
N HIS A 217 29.43 16.62 10.42
CA HIS A 217 28.66 16.24 9.25
C HIS A 217 29.46 15.17 8.49
N CYS A 218 28.80 14.20 7.86
CA CYS A 218 29.49 13.20 7.03
C CYS A 218 28.91 13.08 5.62
N THR A 219 29.77 12.71 4.69
CA THR A 219 29.46 12.40 3.30
C THR A 219 30.44 11.32 2.81
N TRP A 220 30.34 10.88 1.56
CA TRP A 220 31.19 9.86 0.97
C TRP A 220 31.80 10.34 -0.35
N SER A 221 32.87 9.67 -0.79
CA SER A 221 33.63 10.05 -1.98
C SER A 221 34.03 8.81 -2.79
N TYR A 222 34.68 8.99 -3.93
CA TYR A 222 35.10 7.90 -4.81
C TYR A 222 36.26 7.02 -4.27
N GLY A 223 36.72 7.22 -3.04
CA GLY A 223 37.68 6.33 -2.37
C GLY A 223 39.13 6.80 -2.30
N ASN A 224 39.48 7.93 -2.93
CA ASN A 224 40.80 8.56 -2.71
C ASN A 224 40.74 9.50 -1.50
N ARG A 225 41.57 9.23 -0.48
CA ARG A 225 41.79 10.11 0.69
C ARG A 225 42.28 11.48 0.20
N GLY A 226 41.35 12.40 -0.09
CA GLY A 226 41.66 13.76 -0.57
C GLY A 226 40.60 14.44 -1.45
N SER A 227 39.68 13.70 -2.09
CA SER A 227 38.54 14.32 -2.79
C SER A 227 37.44 14.68 -1.80
N GLY A 228 36.93 15.92 -1.86
CA GLY A 228 35.71 16.29 -1.13
C GLY A 228 34.54 15.38 -1.52
N GLY A 229 33.69 15.03 -0.56
CA GLY A 229 32.54 14.16 -0.84
C GLY A 229 31.42 14.84 -1.62
N ASP A 230 30.52 14.02 -2.16
CA ASP A 230 29.39 14.44 -2.99
C ASP A 230 28.08 13.74 -2.58
N ASN A 231 26.96 14.33 -3.02
CA ASN A 231 25.63 13.86 -2.64
C ASN A 231 25.23 12.55 -3.33
N SER A 232 25.86 12.18 -4.45
CA SER A 232 25.56 10.92 -5.12
C SER A 232 26.19 9.74 -4.39
N ASN A 233 27.47 9.82 -4.04
CA ASN A 233 28.13 8.81 -3.19
C ASN A 233 27.45 8.71 -1.81
N ALA A 234 27.08 9.85 -1.21
CA ALA A 234 26.39 9.86 0.07
C ALA A 234 25.05 9.11 0.04
N GLN A 235 24.28 9.29 -1.03
CA GLN A 235 23.03 8.54 -1.22
C GLN A 235 23.29 7.03 -1.29
N PHE A 236 24.24 6.57 -2.11
CA PHE A 236 24.50 5.13 -2.25
C PHE A 236 25.02 4.51 -0.95
N ALA A 237 25.84 5.23 -0.19
CA ALA A 237 26.25 4.79 1.14
C ALA A 237 25.04 4.61 2.07
N LEU A 238 24.16 5.60 2.14
CA LEU A 238 22.96 5.52 2.99
C LEU A 238 21.98 4.42 2.57
N LEU A 239 21.80 4.19 1.27
CA LEU A 239 20.99 3.07 0.78
C LEU A 239 21.58 1.72 1.20
N ALA A 240 22.90 1.56 1.09
CA ALA A 240 23.57 0.34 1.52
C ALA A 240 23.46 0.10 3.02
N LEU A 241 23.68 1.14 3.84
CA LEU A 241 23.51 1.06 5.28
C LEU A 241 22.05 0.74 5.65
N HIS A 242 21.10 1.34 4.94
CA HIS A 242 19.66 1.09 5.15
C HIS A 242 19.29 -0.38 4.88
N GLU A 243 19.69 -0.93 3.73
CA GLU A 243 19.43 -2.33 3.40
C GLU A 243 20.20 -3.29 4.32
N ALA A 244 21.43 -2.95 4.71
CA ALA A 244 22.22 -3.76 5.66
C ALA A 244 21.53 -3.87 7.02
N THR A 245 20.96 -2.78 7.54
CA THR A 245 20.23 -2.86 8.80
C THR A 245 18.90 -3.61 8.68
N ARG A 246 18.22 -3.57 7.53
CA ARG A 246 17.07 -4.46 7.27
C ARG A 246 17.49 -5.94 7.25
N ALA A 247 18.71 -6.23 6.82
CA ALA A 247 19.32 -7.56 6.89
C ALA A 247 19.85 -7.94 8.29
N GLY A 248 19.69 -7.07 9.30
CA GLY A 248 20.07 -7.34 10.68
C GLY A 248 21.45 -6.80 11.11
N VAL A 249 22.14 -6.02 10.26
CA VAL A 249 23.45 -5.43 10.59
C VAL A 249 23.30 -4.10 11.33
N GLU A 250 23.94 -4.00 12.50
CA GLU A 250 24.00 -2.75 13.26
C GLU A 250 24.91 -1.72 12.58
N VAL A 251 24.47 -0.45 12.60
CA VAL A 251 25.20 0.70 12.08
C VAL A 251 25.33 1.71 13.21
N ASP A 252 26.51 2.29 13.38
CA ASP A 252 26.82 3.31 14.39
C ASP A 252 25.84 4.49 14.29
N GLN A 253 25.14 4.77 15.39
CA GLN A 253 24.15 5.85 15.47
C GLN A 253 24.71 7.21 15.08
N LEU A 254 26.00 7.47 15.32
CA LEU A 254 26.64 8.71 14.90
C LEU A 254 26.66 8.87 13.38
N VAL A 255 26.71 7.78 12.60
CA VAL A 255 26.69 7.84 11.13
C VAL A 255 25.37 8.42 10.65
N TRP A 256 24.24 7.96 11.21
CA TRP A 256 22.91 8.47 10.86
C TRP A 256 22.76 9.96 11.19
N ILE A 257 23.21 10.36 12.38
CA ILE A 257 23.16 11.76 12.84
C ILE A 257 24.04 12.65 11.95
N GLU A 258 25.30 12.24 11.71
CA GLU A 258 26.25 12.99 10.88
C GLU A 258 25.73 13.15 9.43
N ALA A 259 25.12 12.11 8.88
CA ALA A 259 24.56 12.13 7.53
C ALA A 259 23.28 12.99 7.45
N HIS A 260 22.37 12.87 8.42
CA HIS A 260 21.16 13.69 8.47
C HIS A 260 21.51 15.18 8.47
N ARG A 261 22.49 15.59 9.29
CA ARG A 261 22.95 16.98 9.32
C ARG A 261 23.56 17.43 8.00
N HIS A 262 24.32 16.57 7.32
CA HIS A 262 24.86 16.88 5.99
C HIS A 262 23.73 17.16 5.00
N TRP A 263 22.72 16.30 4.93
CA TRP A 263 21.61 16.47 3.99
C TRP A 263 20.75 17.69 4.33
N THR A 264 20.43 17.90 5.59
CA THR A 264 19.67 19.08 6.04
C THR A 264 20.44 20.38 5.77
N ALA A 265 21.75 20.41 6.04
CA ALA A 265 22.57 21.61 5.84
C ALA A 265 22.93 21.89 4.36
N SER A 266 22.81 20.89 3.48
CA SER A 266 23.13 21.03 2.05
C SER A 266 21.93 21.32 1.16
N GLN A 267 20.72 21.39 1.73
CA GLN A 267 19.52 21.79 0.99
C GLN A 267 19.58 23.26 0.58
N ASN A 268 19.20 23.55 -0.65
CA ASN A 268 19.06 24.91 -1.14
C ASN A 268 17.80 25.58 -0.57
N THR A 269 17.76 26.91 -0.60
CA THR A 269 16.61 27.69 -0.11
C THR A 269 15.31 27.45 -0.88
N ASP A 270 15.38 26.92 -2.09
CA ASP A 270 14.22 26.55 -2.91
C ASP A 270 13.71 25.12 -2.62
N GLY A 271 14.37 24.38 -1.71
CA GLY A 271 14.06 23.00 -1.36
C GLY A 271 14.85 21.94 -2.15
N SER A 272 15.62 22.33 -3.17
CA SER A 272 16.38 21.39 -4.00
C SER A 272 17.72 20.96 -3.38
N TRP A 273 18.33 19.91 -3.94
CA TRP A 273 19.73 19.55 -3.66
C TRP A 273 20.57 19.58 -4.92
N ALA A 274 21.80 20.07 -4.79
CA ALA A 274 22.83 20.05 -5.83
C ALA A 274 23.78 18.85 -5.68
N TYR A 275 24.68 18.65 -6.65
CA TYR A 275 25.65 17.55 -6.62
C TYR A 275 26.66 17.66 -5.46
N THR A 276 27.12 18.87 -5.17
CA THR A 276 28.01 19.18 -4.03
C THR A 276 27.37 20.22 -3.12
N ALA A 277 27.57 20.06 -1.81
CA ALA A 277 27.10 21.02 -0.81
C ALA A 277 27.61 22.45 -1.11
N GLY A 278 26.71 23.44 -1.01
CA GLY A 278 27.00 24.85 -1.27
C GLY A 278 26.82 25.32 -2.72
N SER A 279 26.60 24.40 -3.67
CA SER A 279 26.17 24.75 -5.03
C SER A 279 24.67 25.05 -5.05
N ARG A 280 24.26 26.11 -5.77
CA ARG A 280 22.84 26.47 -5.96
C ARG A 280 22.16 25.77 -7.14
N ALA A 281 22.91 24.94 -7.89
CA ALA A 281 22.39 24.23 -9.07
C ALA A 281 21.72 22.91 -8.65
N GLY A 282 20.51 23.00 -8.10
CA GLY A 282 19.71 21.83 -7.77
C GLY A 282 19.30 21.04 -9.02
N THR A 283 19.22 19.71 -8.94
CA THR A 283 18.76 18.84 -10.05
C THR A 283 17.74 17.83 -9.57
N GLY A 284 16.91 17.28 -10.45
CA GLY A 284 15.94 16.24 -10.07
C GLY A 284 16.62 15.03 -9.41
N SER A 285 17.69 14.51 -10.02
CA SER A 285 18.44 13.37 -9.48
C SER A 285 18.96 13.59 -8.05
N MET A 286 19.50 14.78 -7.75
CA MET A 286 20.05 15.09 -6.43
C MET A 286 18.96 15.47 -5.43
N THR A 287 17.87 16.10 -5.88
CA THR A 287 16.71 16.34 -5.02
C THR A 287 16.05 15.02 -4.60
N CYS A 288 15.93 14.04 -5.51
CA CYS A 288 15.49 12.70 -5.15
C CYS A 288 16.43 12.04 -4.13
N ALA A 289 17.75 12.18 -4.32
CA ALA A 289 18.75 11.70 -3.38
C ALA A 289 18.60 12.32 -1.99
N GLY A 290 18.35 13.63 -1.92
CA GLY A 290 18.13 14.36 -0.67
C GLY A 290 16.86 13.94 0.05
N ILE A 291 15.73 13.84 -0.66
CA ILE A 291 14.47 13.37 -0.08
C ILE A 291 14.62 11.96 0.49
N ALA A 292 15.16 11.02 -0.30
CA ALA A 292 15.37 9.64 0.15
C ALA A 292 16.31 9.55 1.35
N SER A 293 17.39 10.33 1.36
CA SER A 293 18.37 10.33 2.46
C SER A 293 17.84 10.96 3.73
N ILE A 294 17.05 12.05 3.64
CA ILE A 294 16.36 12.62 4.80
C ILE A 294 15.36 11.61 5.34
N GLN A 295 14.53 10.99 4.50
CA GLN A 295 13.56 9.98 4.94
C GLN A 295 14.23 8.82 5.67
N ILE A 296 15.32 8.28 5.11
CA ILE A 296 16.08 7.18 5.73
C ILE A 296 16.69 7.60 7.06
N THR A 297 17.37 8.75 7.10
CA THR A 297 18.10 9.17 8.30
C THR A 297 17.18 9.65 9.41
N ASP A 298 16.07 10.31 9.07
CA ASP A 298 15.09 10.80 10.04
C ASP A 298 14.45 9.64 10.82
N GLY A 299 14.01 8.58 10.13
CA GLY A 299 13.50 7.36 10.76
C GLY A 299 14.53 6.61 11.63
N ARG A 300 15.80 7.03 11.64
CA ARG A 300 16.87 6.49 12.50
C ARG A 300 17.22 7.39 13.68
N ILE A 301 16.98 8.69 13.59
CA ILE A 301 17.43 9.67 14.60
C ILE A 301 16.31 10.39 15.31
N SER A 302 15.12 10.48 14.71
CA SER A 302 13.96 11.10 15.32
C SER A 302 13.52 10.29 16.53
N GLY A 303 13.13 10.98 17.59
CA GLY A 303 12.50 10.32 18.74
C GLY A 303 11.19 9.67 18.27
N PRO A 304 10.90 8.44 18.68
CA PRO A 304 9.72 7.74 18.18
C PRO A 304 8.45 8.42 18.72
N ASP A 305 7.38 8.41 17.91
CA ASP A 305 6.07 8.94 18.32
C ASP A 305 5.44 8.11 19.45
N ALA A 306 6.00 6.93 19.72
CA ALA A 306 5.71 6.08 20.86
C ALA A 306 7.02 5.54 21.49
N PHE A 307 7.09 5.44 22.81
CA PHE A 307 8.25 4.89 23.53
C PHE A 307 7.83 4.15 24.80
N VAL A 308 8.74 3.34 25.33
CA VAL A 308 8.56 2.66 26.62
C VAL A 308 9.36 3.39 27.70
N GLU A 309 8.69 3.86 28.75
CA GLU A 309 9.31 4.45 29.93
C GLU A 309 8.79 3.74 31.18
N ASN A 310 9.70 3.23 32.02
CA ASN A 310 9.35 2.50 33.25
C ASN A 310 8.34 1.35 33.03
N GLU A 311 8.53 0.56 31.96
CA GLU A 311 7.63 -0.53 31.54
C GLU A 311 6.22 -0.09 31.08
N GLN A 312 5.95 1.22 31.01
CA GLN A 312 4.72 1.78 30.48
C GLN A 312 4.93 2.31 29.06
N ILE A 313 3.95 2.05 28.18
CA ILE A 313 3.95 2.53 26.80
C ILE A 313 3.38 3.94 26.78
N SER A 314 4.17 4.91 26.32
CA SER A 314 3.76 6.27 26.02
C SER A 314 3.52 6.40 24.51
N CYS A 315 2.38 6.98 24.13
CA CYS A 315 1.92 7.10 22.74
C CYS A 315 1.72 8.57 22.35
N CYS A 316 1.58 8.81 21.05
CA CYS A 316 1.06 10.05 20.47
C CYS A 316 1.95 11.29 20.66
N GLY A 317 3.22 11.15 20.25
CA GLY A 317 4.19 12.25 20.17
C GLY A 317 3.88 13.34 19.15
N GLY A 318 2.93 13.10 18.23
CA GLY A 318 2.49 14.05 17.21
C GLY A 318 3.43 14.04 16.01
N GLY A 319 3.28 13.02 15.16
CA GLY A 319 4.11 12.84 13.97
C GLY A 319 4.08 14.06 13.04
N SER A 320 5.27 14.59 12.72
CA SER A 320 5.42 15.62 11.68
C SER A 320 6.57 15.26 10.76
N SER A 321 6.32 15.30 9.46
CA SER A 321 7.37 15.07 8.47
C SER A 321 8.43 16.17 8.54
N PRO A 322 9.73 15.84 8.34
CA PRO A 322 10.80 16.84 8.40
C PRO A 322 10.57 17.95 7.38
N LYS A 323 10.70 19.22 7.80
CA LYS A 323 10.56 20.36 6.88
C LYS A 323 11.44 20.25 5.61
N PRO A 324 12.71 19.77 5.68
CA PRO A 324 13.51 19.56 4.49
C PRO A 324 12.89 18.56 3.51
N LEU A 325 12.27 17.49 4.02
CA LEU A 325 11.57 16.48 3.21
C LEU A 325 10.45 17.14 2.39
N GLU A 326 9.54 17.86 3.04
CA GLU A 326 8.40 18.50 2.38
C GLU A 326 8.83 19.59 1.38
N ALA A 327 9.87 20.37 1.72
CA ALA A 327 10.42 21.36 0.79
C ALA A 327 10.98 20.70 -0.48
N GLY A 328 11.66 19.56 -0.33
CA GLY A 328 12.15 18.74 -1.44
C GLY A 328 11.02 18.20 -2.32
N ILE A 329 9.99 17.61 -1.70
CA ILE A 329 8.83 17.08 -2.43
C ILE A 329 8.09 18.21 -3.16
N SER A 330 7.92 19.37 -2.53
CA SER A 330 7.30 20.54 -3.18
C SER A 330 8.10 21.01 -4.39
N TRP A 331 9.44 21.08 -4.29
CA TRP A 331 10.29 21.43 -5.42
C TRP A 331 10.17 20.40 -6.54
N LEU A 332 10.19 19.10 -6.20
CA LEU A 332 10.11 18.02 -7.17
C LEU A 332 8.76 18.00 -7.90
N GLY A 333 7.65 18.24 -7.19
CA GLY A 333 6.33 18.36 -7.81
C GLY A 333 6.20 19.54 -8.76
N LYS A 334 6.83 20.69 -8.45
CA LYS A 334 6.85 21.86 -9.35
C LYS A 334 7.71 21.68 -10.59
N ASN A 335 8.76 20.86 -10.50
CA ASN A 335 9.74 20.65 -11.56
C ASN A 335 9.64 19.25 -12.18
N PHE A 336 8.53 18.54 -11.94
CA PHE A 336 8.36 17.14 -12.29
C PHE A 336 8.56 16.91 -13.79
N SER A 337 9.23 15.81 -14.14
CA SER A 337 9.34 15.36 -15.53
C SER A 337 9.65 13.87 -15.58
N VAL A 338 9.21 13.20 -16.64
CA VAL A 338 9.66 11.84 -16.98
C VAL A 338 10.56 11.78 -18.20
N THR A 339 10.78 12.92 -18.88
CA THR A 339 11.48 13.00 -20.17
C THR A 339 12.81 13.73 -20.11
N GLN A 340 13.10 14.42 -19.01
CA GLN A 340 14.37 15.12 -18.75
C GLN A 340 14.71 15.07 -17.26
N ASN A 341 16.00 15.20 -16.91
CA ASN A 341 16.41 15.40 -15.51
C ASN A 341 16.24 16.89 -15.17
N PRO A 342 15.33 17.25 -14.25
CA PRO A 342 15.03 18.65 -13.92
C PRO A 342 16.28 19.50 -13.69
N ALA A 343 16.26 20.74 -14.20
CA ALA A 343 17.33 21.74 -14.16
C ALA A 343 18.63 21.40 -14.93
N THR A 344 18.72 20.26 -15.62
CA THR A 344 19.84 19.96 -16.54
C THR A 344 19.58 20.37 -17.99
N GLY A 345 18.31 20.61 -18.35
CA GLY A 345 17.90 20.96 -19.72
C GLY A 345 18.13 19.85 -20.76
N SER A 346 18.40 18.61 -20.34
CA SER A 346 18.71 17.49 -21.23
C SER A 346 18.28 16.13 -20.64
N GLN A 347 18.45 15.06 -21.41
CA GLN A 347 18.27 13.67 -20.95
C GLN A 347 19.49 13.12 -20.19
N GLN A 348 20.47 13.96 -19.85
CA GLN A 348 21.63 13.53 -19.11
C GLN A 348 21.22 13.04 -17.71
N TRP A 349 21.64 11.83 -17.36
CA TRP A 349 21.28 11.15 -16.10
C TRP A 349 19.78 10.92 -15.91
N LEU A 350 19.00 10.86 -17.01
CA LEU A 350 17.55 10.70 -16.93
C LEU A 350 17.15 9.42 -16.21
N TYR A 351 17.71 8.26 -16.54
CA TYR A 351 17.28 7.01 -15.91
C TYR A 351 17.78 6.90 -14.47
N TYR A 352 18.94 7.47 -14.17
CA TYR A 352 19.37 7.64 -12.78
C TYR A 352 18.41 8.53 -11.97
N TYR A 353 17.92 9.63 -12.56
CA TYR A 353 16.89 10.47 -11.96
C TYR A 353 15.59 9.70 -11.74
N LEU A 354 15.09 8.97 -12.75
CA LEU A 354 13.87 8.18 -12.62
C LEU A 354 13.99 7.07 -11.57
N TYR A 355 15.14 6.41 -11.49
CA TYR A 355 15.45 5.52 -10.36
C TYR A 355 15.45 6.26 -9.01
N GLY A 356 15.88 7.53 -8.97
CA GLY A 356 15.67 8.42 -7.82
C GLY A 356 14.18 8.69 -7.53
N LEU A 357 13.39 8.93 -8.57
CA LEU A 357 11.96 9.24 -8.47
C LEU A 357 11.17 8.06 -7.89
N GLU A 358 11.46 6.83 -8.33
CA GLU A 358 10.89 5.61 -7.73
C GLU A 358 11.17 5.54 -6.23
N ARG A 359 12.41 5.78 -5.80
CA ARG A 359 12.78 5.77 -4.38
C ARG A 359 12.07 6.85 -3.58
N VAL A 360 11.86 8.03 -4.16
CA VAL A 360 11.05 9.08 -3.51
C VAL A 360 9.63 8.59 -3.31
N GLY A 361 8.98 8.08 -4.36
CA GLY A 361 7.61 7.57 -4.28
C GLY A 361 7.47 6.46 -3.23
N ARG A 362 8.37 5.48 -3.27
CA ARG A 362 8.36 4.31 -2.38
C ARG A 362 8.71 4.66 -0.93
N PHE A 363 9.77 5.42 -0.67
CA PHE A 363 10.17 5.73 0.71
C PHE A 363 9.24 6.74 1.39
N THR A 364 8.61 7.64 0.63
CA THR A 364 7.65 8.60 1.19
C THR A 364 6.22 8.07 1.18
N ALA A 365 6.00 6.87 0.64
CA ALA A 365 4.68 6.28 0.43
C ALA A 365 3.74 7.19 -0.38
N ARG A 366 4.25 8.04 -1.28
CA ARG A 366 3.43 8.98 -2.06
C ARG A 366 3.17 8.44 -3.46
N ARG A 367 1.89 8.28 -3.79
CA ARG A 367 1.45 7.99 -5.16
C ARG A 367 1.68 9.19 -6.09
N PHE A 368 1.40 10.39 -5.60
CA PHE A 368 1.52 11.62 -6.39
C PHE A 368 2.69 12.48 -5.94
N ILE A 369 3.40 13.04 -6.92
CA ILE A 369 4.43 14.07 -6.69
C ILE A 369 3.94 15.34 -7.38
N GLY A 370 3.46 16.30 -6.57
CA GLY A 370 2.61 17.36 -7.11
C GLY A 370 1.29 16.77 -7.60
N THR A 371 0.96 16.99 -8.87
CA THR A 371 -0.24 16.41 -9.52
C THR A 371 0.05 15.21 -10.41
N HIS A 372 1.28 14.70 -10.38
CA HIS A 372 1.77 13.67 -11.29
C HIS A 372 1.78 12.29 -10.62
N ASP A 373 1.16 11.29 -11.27
CA ASP A 373 1.34 9.88 -10.87
C ASP A 373 2.67 9.41 -11.43
N TRP A 374 3.71 9.55 -10.61
CA TRP A 374 5.09 9.39 -11.04
C TRP A 374 5.36 8.03 -11.69
N TYR A 375 4.66 6.99 -11.22
CA TYR A 375 4.87 5.63 -11.71
C TYR A 375 4.22 5.43 -13.07
N LEU A 376 2.95 5.83 -13.22
CA LEU A 376 2.23 5.66 -14.48
C LEU A 376 2.88 6.48 -15.61
N GLU A 377 3.20 7.73 -15.34
CA GLU A 377 3.87 8.61 -16.32
C GLU A 377 5.24 8.04 -16.71
N GLY A 378 6.02 7.55 -15.74
CA GLY A 378 7.33 6.98 -16.00
C GLY A 378 7.26 5.64 -16.73
N ALA A 379 6.31 4.78 -16.36
CA ALA A 379 6.09 3.48 -16.99
C ALA A 379 5.72 3.65 -18.47
N LYS A 380 4.78 4.57 -18.77
CA LYS A 380 4.43 4.93 -20.15
C LYS A 380 5.65 5.36 -20.95
N MET A 381 6.47 6.27 -20.41
CA MET A 381 7.69 6.74 -21.07
C MET A 381 8.69 5.61 -21.33
N PHE A 382 8.87 4.69 -20.37
CA PHE A 382 9.73 3.52 -20.58
C PHE A 382 9.19 2.60 -21.67
N LEU A 383 7.90 2.28 -21.68
CA LEU A 383 7.32 1.42 -22.73
C LEU A 383 7.45 2.01 -24.14
N GLU A 384 7.32 3.33 -24.27
CA GLU A 384 7.51 4.04 -25.53
C GLU A 384 8.98 4.06 -25.97
N SER A 385 9.93 4.08 -25.02
CA SER A 385 11.37 4.16 -25.29
C SER A 385 12.10 2.82 -25.36
N GLN A 386 11.47 1.71 -24.96
CA GLN A 386 12.07 0.37 -25.00
C GLN A 386 12.38 -0.06 -26.44
N ASP A 387 13.60 -0.55 -26.65
CA ASP A 387 13.99 -1.10 -27.95
C ASP A 387 13.22 -2.39 -28.25
N LYS A 388 12.36 -2.34 -29.27
CA LYS A 388 11.41 -3.40 -29.60
C LYS A 388 12.06 -4.71 -30.08
N LEU A 389 13.33 -4.68 -30.50
CA LEU A 389 14.05 -5.85 -30.97
C LEU A 389 14.79 -6.57 -29.83
N SER A 390 15.52 -5.80 -29.03
CA SER A 390 16.43 -6.32 -28.00
C SER A 390 15.78 -6.40 -26.62
N GLY A 391 14.77 -5.58 -26.34
CA GLY A 391 14.20 -5.40 -24.99
C GLY A 391 14.98 -4.43 -24.09
N SER A 392 16.10 -3.90 -24.57
CA SER A 392 16.97 -3.01 -23.79
C SER A 392 16.46 -1.57 -23.74
N PHE A 393 16.96 -0.81 -22.77
CA PHE A 393 16.73 0.63 -22.69
C PHE A 393 18.02 1.39 -22.96
N ARG A 394 17.89 2.54 -23.64
CA ARG A 394 19.02 3.42 -23.95
C ARG A 394 18.63 4.87 -23.69
N SER A 395 19.35 5.52 -22.79
CA SER A 395 19.24 6.97 -22.64
C SER A 395 20.05 7.68 -23.71
N ARG A 396 19.53 8.79 -24.24
CA ARG A 396 20.27 9.67 -25.17
C ARG A 396 21.38 10.45 -24.45
N GLY A 397 21.49 10.36 -23.12
CA GLY A 397 22.35 11.15 -22.25
C GLY A 397 23.73 10.57 -21.90
N SER A 398 24.30 9.65 -22.70
CA SER A 398 25.59 8.97 -22.44
C SER A 398 25.57 7.93 -21.31
N GLU A 399 24.45 7.22 -21.08
CA GLU A 399 24.40 6.10 -20.13
C GLU A 399 24.71 4.78 -20.85
N ASP A 400 25.52 3.93 -20.20
CA ASP A 400 25.82 2.58 -20.68
C ASP A 400 24.53 1.73 -20.76
N PRO A 401 24.30 0.93 -21.82
CA PRO A 401 23.06 0.16 -21.98
C PRO A 401 22.75 -0.81 -20.83
N VAL A 402 23.77 -1.39 -20.18
CA VAL A 402 23.57 -2.27 -19.01
C VAL A 402 23.02 -1.46 -17.86
N VAL A 403 23.67 -0.34 -17.53
CA VAL A 403 23.26 0.55 -16.43
C VAL A 403 21.88 1.15 -16.71
N ALA A 404 21.65 1.62 -17.92
CA ALA A 404 20.38 2.21 -18.36
C ALA A 404 19.23 1.19 -18.23
N THR A 405 19.45 -0.04 -18.71
CA THR A 405 18.45 -1.11 -18.62
C THR A 405 18.21 -1.51 -17.16
N SER A 406 19.25 -1.57 -16.31
CA SER A 406 19.07 -1.85 -14.88
C SER A 406 18.26 -0.77 -14.16
N PHE A 407 18.48 0.53 -14.43
CA PHE A 407 17.67 1.58 -13.81
C PHE A 407 16.23 1.58 -14.28
N ALA A 408 15.99 1.36 -15.59
CA ALA A 408 14.64 1.21 -16.12
C ALA A 408 13.91 0.01 -15.50
N LEU A 409 14.60 -1.12 -15.37
CA LEU A 409 14.06 -2.33 -14.75
C LEU A 409 13.74 -2.11 -13.27
N LEU A 410 14.64 -1.45 -12.51
CA LEU A 410 14.38 -1.09 -11.12
C LEU A 410 13.16 -0.18 -10.98
N PHE A 411 12.98 0.79 -11.87
CA PHE A 411 11.81 1.68 -11.87
C PHE A 411 10.51 0.90 -12.11
N LEU A 412 10.46 0.11 -13.19
CA LEU A 412 9.28 -0.66 -13.58
C LEU A 412 8.92 -1.72 -12.54
N ALA A 413 9.91 -2.46 -12.05
CA ALA A 413 9.69 -3.58 -11.14
C ALA A 413 9.40 -3.15 -9.69
N LYS A 414 10.04 -2.09 -9.18
CA LYS A 414 9.76 -1.61 -7.82
C LYS A 414 8.48 -0.78 -7.74
N GLY A 415 8.13 -0.05 -8.80
CA GLY A 415 6.94 0.79 -8.80
C GLY A 415 5.61 0.03 -8.95
N ARG A 416 5.65 -1.23 -9.42
CA ARG A 416 4.47 -2.13 -9.50
C ARG A 416 4.12 -2.87 -8.21
N ARG A 417 4.93 -2.73 -7.14
CA ARG A 417 4.70 -3.46 -5.88
C ARG A 417 3.24 -3.30 -5.42
N PRO A 418 2.55 -4.41 -5.10
CA PRO A 418 1.15 -4.34 -4.69
C PRO A 418 0.96 -3.44 -3.48
N VAL A 419 -0.07 -2.60 -3.52
CA VAL A 419 -0.45 -1.73 -2.42
C VAL A 419 -1.37 -2.50 -1.49
N VAL A 420 -0.92 -2.70 -0.25
CA VAL A 420 -1.67 -3.47 0.76
C VAL A 420 -2.70 -2.59 1.45
N ILE A 421 -2.32 -1.36 1.75
CA ILE A 421 -3.11 -0.43 2.56
C ILE A 421 -2.80 1.01 2.17
N ALA A 422 -3.82 1.87 2.19
CA ALA A 422 -3.69 3.30 2.05
C ALA A 422 -3.95 3.99 3.40
N LYS A 423 -3.02 4.79 3.89
CA LYS A 423 -3.20 5.66 5.06
C LYS A 423 -3.88 6.95 4.62
N SER A 424 -5.08 7.23 5.15
CA SER A 424 -5.79 8.46 4.83
C SER A 424 -5.08 9.68 5.41
N GLN A 425 -4.67 10.60 4.56
CA GLN A 425 -4.36 11.98 4.94
C GLN A 425 -5.67 12.77 4.93
N HIS A 426 -6.08 13.24 6.10
CA HIS A 426 -7.34 13.95 6.32
C HIS A 426 -7.18 15.06 7.35
N GLY A 427 -8.14 16.00 7.37
CA GLY A 427 -8.19 17.05 8.37
C GLY A 427 -8.78 16.56 9.71
N PRO A 428 -8.58 17.29 10.82
CA PRO A 428 -7.87 18.58 10.88
C PRO A 428 -6.33 18.43 10.93
N ARG A 429 -5.61 19.28 10.18
CA ARG A 429 -4.13 19.37 10.19
C ARG A 429 -3.42 18.03 9.93
N ASN A 430 -2.65 17.54 10.91
CA ASN A 430 -1.88 16.28 10.89
C ASN A 430 -2.49 15.23 11.84
N ASP A 431 -3.76 15.40 12.25
CA ASP A 431 -4.40 14.47 13.20
C ASP A 431 -4.41 13.02 12.70
N TRP A 432 -4.43 12.85 11.37
CA TRP A 432 -4.33 11.56 10.70
C TRP A 432 -3.01 10.78 10.94
N ASN A 433 -1.97 11.44 11.48
CA ASN A 433 -0.60 10.91 11.56
C ASN A 433 0.00 11.00 12.97
N GLN A 434 -0.79 10.64 14.00
CA GLN A 434 -0.32 10.63 15.40
C GLN A 434 0.90 9.73 15.64
N HIS A 435 1.04 8.68 14.82
CA HIS A 435 2.18 7.76 14.77
C HIS A 435 2.68 7.69 13.33
N GLY A 436 3.87 8.24 13.04
CA GLY A 436 4.35 8.46 11.67
C GLY A 436 4.80 7.20 10.92
N HIS A 437 5.24 6.16 11.62
CA HIS A 437 5.81 4.93 11.06
C HIS A 437 4.93 3.69 11.30
N ASP A 438 3.77 3.84 11.94
CA ASP A 438 2.80 2.78 12.24
C ASP A 438 2.55 1.82 11.05
N ILE A 439 2.07 2.33 9.92
CA ILE A 439 1.74 1.55 8.73
C ILE A 439 3.01 1.03 8.05
N ALA A 440 4.12 1.78 8.09
CA ALA A 440 5.39 1.31 7.56
C ALA A 440 5.88 0.05 8.28
N HIS A 441 5.86 0.06 9.61
CA HIS A 441 6.26 -1.08 10.42
C HIS A 441 5.28 -2.24 10.32
N LEU A 442 3.98 -1.97 10.23
CA LEU A 442 2.96 -3.00 9.98
C LEU A 442 3.20 -3.70 8.63
N VAL A 443 3.45 -2.94 7.57
CA VAL A 443 3.67 -3.48 6.22
C VAL A 443 5.00 -4.22 6.15
N ASP A 444 6.06 -3.75 6.81
CA ASP A 444 7.33 -4.48 6.93
C ASP A 444 7.13 -5.83 7.65
N PHE A 445 6.30 -5.87 8.69
CA PHE A 445 5.98 -7.10 9.42
C PHE A 445 5.19 -8.11 8.58
N ILE A 446 4.29 -7.63 7.71
CA ILE A 446 3.50 -8.44 6.78
C ILE A 446 4.37 -8.92 5.61
N GLU A 447 5.17 -8.03 5.01
CA GLU A 447 6.10 -8.37 3.92
C GLU A 447 7.03 -9.51 4.33
N GLY A 448 7.55 -9.50 5.57
CA GLY A 448 8.39 -10.58 6.08
C GLY A 448 7.73 -11.96 6.07
N ARG A 449 6.39 -12.03 6.22
CA ARG A 449 5.60 -13.27 6.22
C ARG A 449 5.11 -13.66 4.83
N TRP A 450 4.80 -12.67 4.02
CA TRP A 450 4.25 -12.85 2.67
C TRP A 450 5.33 -12.88 1.59
N ARG A 451 6.61 -12.90 1.99
CA ARG A 451 7.75 -12.85 1.07
C ARG A 451 7.77 -13.98 0.03
N ALA A 452 7.21 -15.15 0.36
CA ALA A 452 7.09 -16.25 -0.60
C ALA A 452 6.07 -15.95 -1.71
N ASP A 453 4.97 -15.27 -1.37
CA ASP A 453 3.90 -14.92 -2.31
C ASP A 453 4.24 -13.63 -3.08
N TYR A 454 4.97 -12.71 -2.43
CA TYR A 454 5.37 -11.40 -2.97
C TYR A 454 6.89 -11.19 -2.82
N PRO A 455 7.73 -11.91 -3.58
CA PRO A 455 9.19 -11.83 -3.46
C PRO A 455 9.75 -10.44 -3.79
N ALA A 456 9.05 -9.68 -4.64
CA ALA A 456 9.39 -8.31 -4.98
C ALA A 456 9.10 -7.31 -3.84
N GLY A 457 8.35 -7.71 -2.81
CA GLY A 457 7.94 -6.89 -1.67
C GLY A 457 6.56 -6.25 -1.82
N LEU A 458 6.09 -5.63 -0.74
CA LEU A 458 4.80 -4.97 -0.62
C LEU A 458 4.96 -3.44 -0.55
N SER A 459 3.89 -2.71 -0.77
CA SER A 459 3.85 -1.25 -0.63
C SER A 459 2.60 -0.79 0.15
N TRP A 460 2.65 0.44 0.63
CA TRP A 460 1.52 1.18 1.18
C TRP A 460 1.65 2.63 0.75
N HIS A 461 0.55 3.36 0.69
CA HIS A 461 0.57 4.77 0.29
C HIS A 461 -0.20 5.67 1.25
N VAL A 462 0.21 6.93 1.33
CA VAL A 462 -0.60 8.00 1.89
C VAL A 462 -1.53 8.53 0.79
N LEU A 463 -2.81 8.62 1.09
CA LEU A 463 -3.84 9.12 0.18
C LEU A 463 -4.52 10.36 0.79
N ASP A 464 -4.42 11.51 0.13
CA ASP A 464 -5.21 12.69 0.49
C ASP A 464 -6.68 12.44 0.18
N THR A 465 -7.44 12.08 1.21
CA THR A 465 -8.85 11.69 1.06
C THR A 465 -9.78 12.87 0.82
N GLN A 466 -9.35 14.10 1.14
CA GLN A 466 -10.14 15.30 0.89
C GLN A 466 -10.27 15.58 -0.62
N SER A 467 -9.25 15.21 -1.40
CA SER A 467 -9.21 15.38 -2.86
C SER A 467 -9.42 14.09 -3.66
N ALA A 468 -9.25 12.91 -3.03
CA ALA A 468 -9.38 11.60 -3.68
C ALA A 468 -10.79 11.31 -4.23
N LYS A 469 -10.84 10.71 -5.43
CA LYS A 469 -12.05 10.13 -6.02
C LYS A 469 -12.17 8.64 -5.67
N THR A 470 -13.30 8.03 -5.98
CA THR A 470 -13.52 6.58 -5.80
C THR A 470 -12.44 5.76 -6.53
N ASP A 471 -12.06 6.17 -7.75
CA ASP A 471 -11.00 5.52 -8.53
C ASP A 471 -9.62 5.56 -7.86
N ASP A 472 -9.39 6.56 -7.00
CA ASP A 472 -8.16 6.66 -6.21
C ASP A 472 -8.20 5.76 -4.98
N LEU A 473 -9.39 5.61 -4.36
CA LEU A 473 -9.59 4.75 -3.19
C LEU A 473 -9.37 3.28 -3.53
N VAL A 474 -9.90 2.81 -4.67
CA VAL A 474 -9.76 1.41 -5.10
C VAL A 474 -8.34 0.99 -5.47
N GLN A 475 -7.39 1.93 -5.51
CA GLN A 475 -5.96 1.63 -5.69
C GLN A 475 -5.31 1.00 -4.45
N ALA A 476 -6.02 0.91 -3.34
CA ALA A 476 -5.66 0.09 -2.20
C ALA A 476 -6.87 -0.74 -1.76
N PRO A 477 -6.70 -2.03 -1.42
CA PRO A 477 -7.80 -2.87 -0.96
C PRO A 477 -8.24 -2.52 0.47
N VAL A 478 -7.37 -1.87 1.24
CA VAL A 478 -7.63 -1.44 2.63
C VAL A 478 -7.38 0.07 2.75
N LEU A 479 -8.34 0.79 3.31
CA LEU A 479 -8.21 2.20 3.68
C LEU A 479 -8.09 2.28 5.21
N TRP A 480 -6.97 2.82 5.69
CA TRP A 480 -6.72 3.11 7.10
C TRP A 480 -7.20 4.51 7.48
N LEU A 481 -8.03 4.60 8.51
CA LEU A 481 -8.53 5.84 9.10
C LEU A 481 -8.16 5.89 10.58
N GLY A 482 -7.35 6.84 11.00
CA GLY A 482 -7.09 7.04 12.43
C GLY A 482 -6.87 8.49 12.77
N GLY A 483 -7.23 8.88 13.98
CA GLY A 483 -7.12 10.25 14.47
C GLY A 483 -7.54 10.36 15.92
N ARG A 484 -7.39 11.56 16.48
CA ARG A 484 -7.73 11.89 17.87
C ARG A 484 -8.79 12.99 17.94
N GLU A 485 -8.63 14.04 17.15
CA GLU A 485 -9.39 15.29 17.25
C GLU A 485 -10.56 15.37 16.26
N GLY A 486 -10.47 14.75 15.07
CA GLY A 486 -11.57 14.78 14.10
C GLY A 486 -11.27 14.11 12.76
N LEU A 487 -12.25 14.10 11.88
CA LEU A 487 -12.29 13.33 10.63
C LEU A 487 -12.91 14.13 9.48
N ASP A 488 -12.13 15.03 8.88
CA ASP A 488 -12.49 15.74 7.65
C ASP A 488 -11.93 15.03 6.40
N LEU A 489 -12.78 14.21 5.79
CA LEU A 489 -12.50 13.48 4.55
C LEU A 489 -12.89 14.26 3.29
N GLY A 490 -13.28 15.54 3.39
CA GLY A 490 -13.75 16.33 2.24
C GLY A 490 -15.22 16.09 1.86
N ARG A 491 -15.57 16.32 0.59
CA ARG A 491 -16.98 16.33 0.14
C ARG A 491 -17.59 14.93 0.06
N ASP A 492 -18.85 14.81 0.48
CA ASP A 492 -19.70 13.62 0.39
C ASP A 492 -18.98 12.29 0.74
N PRO A 493 -18.30 12.19 1.90
CA PRO A 493 -17.44 11.05 2.21
C PRO A 493 -18.23 9.74 2.33
N GLY A 494 -19.43 9.74 2.93
CA GLY A 494 -20.27 8.55 3.06
C GLY A 494 -20.58 7.89 1.72
N ARG A 495 -20.95 8.67 0.69
CA ARG A 495 -21.22 8.14 -0.66
C ARG A 495 -19.96 7.56 -1.30
N ARG A 496 -18.84 8.26 -1.25
CA ARG A 496 -17.56 7.80 -1.85
C ARG A 496 -17.08 6.51 -1.20
N LEU A 497 -17.12 6.45 0.12
CA LEU A 497 -16.70 5.27 0.88
C LEU A 497 -17.67 4.10 0.72
N ARG A 498 -18.99 4.35 0.57
CA ARG A 498 -19.95 3.31 0.18
C ARG A 498 -19.60 2.70 -1.17
N GLN A 499 -19.35 3.53 -2.19
CA GLN A 499 -18.93 3.04 -3.51
C GLN A 499 -17.60 2.27 -3.46
N TYR A 500 -16.65 2.72 -2.66
CA TYR A 500 -15.39 2.00 -2.44
C TYR A 500 -15.63 0.62 -1.82
N ILE A 501 -16.49 0.50 -0.81
CA ILE A 501 -16.89 -0.78 -0.20
C ILE A 501 -17.63 -1.67 -1.19
N ASP A 502 -18.55 -1.11 -1.98
CA ASP A 502 -19.32 -1.83 -3.01
C ASP A 502 -18.39 -2.41 -4.10
N GLN A 503 -17.23 -1.77 -4.35
CA GLN A 503 -16.18 -2.23 -5.26
C GLN A 503 -15.18 -3.19 -4.62
N GLY A 504 -15.43 -3.64 -3.39
CA GLY A 504 -14.60 -4.62 -2.68
C GLY A 504 -13.58 -4.01 -1.71
N GLY A 505 -13.53 -2.68 -1.61
CA GLY A 505 -12.71 -1.96 -0.64
C GLY A 505 -13.04 -2.33 0.80
N PHE A 506 -12.05 -2.20 1.69
CA PHE A 506 -12.18 -2.47 3.12
C PHE A 506 -11.77 -1.23 3.91
N ILE A 507 -12.48 -0.92 4.99
CA ILE A 507 -12.12 0.18 5.90
C ILE A 507 -11.61 -0.42 7.20
N PHE A 508 -10.38 -0.07 7.58
CA PHE A 508 -9.84 -0.37 8.90
C PHE A 508 -9.60 0.95 9.63
N ALA A 509 -10.25 1.14 10.77
CA ALA A 509 -10.21 2.41 11.48
C ALA A 509 -9.83 2.25 12.94
N GLU A 510 -9.30 3.33 13.52
CA GLU A 510 -8.94 3.39 14.93
C GLU A 510 -9.17 4.79 15.50
N SER A 511 -9.73 4.84 16.70
CA SER A 511 -9.63 6.01 17.57
C SER A 511 -8.26 6.01 18.24
N ALA A 512 -7.35 6.87 17.77
CA ALA A 512 -5.97 6.88 18.21
C ALA A 512 -5.79 7.83 19.40
N CYS A 513 -4.94 7.43 20.34
CA CYS A 513 -4.54 8.21 21.53
C CYS A 513 -5.60 8.32 22.63
N PRO A 514 -5.20 8.68 23.87
CA PRO A 514 -6.15 9.08 24.90
C PRO A 514 -6.93 10.34 24.50
N ASN A 515 -8.16 10.47 25.03
CA ASN A 515 -9.09 11.58 24.78
C ASN A 515 -9.46 11.76 23.29
N SER A 516 -9.78 10.65 22.63
CA SER A 516 -10.11 10.59 21.21
C SER A 516 -11.63 10.49 20.96
N GLU A 517 -12.44 10.97 21.92
CA GLU A 517 -13.90 10.90 21.87
C GLU A 517 -14.49 11.67 20.69
N ASP A 518 -13.88 12.81 20.32
CA ASP A 518 -14.32 13.61 19.17
C ASP A 518 -14.19 12.80 17.87
N PHE A 519 -13.05 12.12 17.66
CA PHE A 519 -12.87 11.21 16.53
C PHE A 519 -13.85 10.02 16.57
N ASP A 520 -14.07 9.40 17.73
CA ASP A 520 -15.03 8.28 17.85
C ASP A 520 -16.45 8.72 17.45
N GLN A 521 -16.88 9.90 17.87
CA GLN A 521 -18.18 10.45 17.51
C GLN A 521 -18.28 10.70 16.00
N GLU A 522 -17.30 11.37 15.40
CA GLU A 522 -17.30 11.68 13.98
C GLU A 522 -17.17 10.42 13.10
N PHE A 523 -16.39 9.42 13.52
CA PHE A 523 -16.30 8.15 12.81
C PHE A 523 -17.63 7.38 12.84
N ARG A 524 -18.32 7.34 13.98
CA ARG A 524 -19.66 6.73 14.07
C ARG A 524 -20.69 7.46 13.20
N GLN A 525 -20.60 8.79 13.12
CA GLN A 525 -21.42 9.59 12.23
C GLN A 525 -21.13 9.24 10.77
N LEU A 526 -19.85 9.15 10.37
CA LEU A 526 -19.44 8.72 9.03
C LEU A 526 -19.98 7.32 8.70
N VAL A 527 -19.92 6.38 9.63
CA VAL A 527 -20.48 5.04 9.45
C VAL A 527 -21.99 5.11 9.12
N SER A 528 -22.75 5.97 9.80
CA SER A 528 -24.18 6.18 9.50
C SER A 528 -24.44 6.82 8.14
N GLU A 529 -23.47 7.55 7.58
CA GLU A 529 -23.54 8.10 6.23
C GLU A 529 -23.19 7.06 5.15
N ILE A 530 -22.28 6.13 5.45
CA ILE A 530 -21.95 4.99 4.57
C ILE A 530 -23.10 3.98 4.55
N PHE A 531 -23.68 3.72 5.73
CA PHE A 531 -24.73 2.74 5.96
C PHE A 531 -25.93 3.40 6.67
N PRO A 532 -26.80 4.11 5.92
CA PRO A 532 -28.03 4.68 6.48
C PRO A 532 -29.07 3.62 6.86
N GLU A 533 -28.91 2.37 6.40
CA GLU A 533 -29.84 1.29 6.69
C GLU A 533 -29.65 0.74 8.13
N PRO A 534 -30.74 0.57 8.91
CA PRO A 534 -30.65 0.23 10.35
C PRO A 534 -30.07 -1.16 10.64
N GLU A 535 -30.06 -2.07 9.67
CA GLU A 535 -29.47 -3.40 9.78
C GLU A 535 -27.92 -3.39 9.83
N TYR A 536 -27.27 -2.33 9.37
CA TYR A 536 -25.81 -2.23 9.27
C TYR A 536 -25.27 -1.31 10.38
N GLN A 537 -24.99 -1.90 11.54
CA GLN A 537 -24.45 -1.19 12.69
C GLN A 537 -23.12 -1.80 13.15
N LEU A 538 -22.30 -0.98 13.81
CA LEU A 538 -21.06 -1.45 14.43
C LEU A 538 -21.38 -2.45 15.57
N ASN A 539 -21.00 -3.71 15.37
CA ASN A 539 -21.16 -4.78 16.34
C ASN A 539 -19.81 -5.28 16.83
N LEU A 540 -19.72 -5.73 18.08
CA LEU A 540 -18.51 -6.34 18.61
C LEU A 540 -18.19 -7.61 17.81
N LEU A 541 -16.97 -7.69 17.28
CA LEU A 541 -16.51 -8.89 16.58
C LEU A 541 -16.38 -10.06 17.55
N PRO A 542 -16.87 -11.25 17.18
CA PRO A 542 -16.73 -12.42 18.04
C PRO A 542 -15.26 -12.89 18.13
N PRO A 543 -14.87 -13.62 19.19
CA PRO A 543 -13.51 -14.16 19.35
C PRO A 543 -13.06 -15.09 18.20
N GLU A 544 -14.01 -15.75 17.56
CA GLU A 544 -13.85 -16.62 16.39
C GLU A 544 -13.78 -15.85 15.05
N HIS A 545 -13.81 -14.52 15.06
CA HIS A 545 -13.64 -13.75 13.84
C HIS A 545 -12.20 -13.84 13.29
N PRO A 546 -11.97 -13.92 11.96
CA PRO A 546 -10.63 -14.01 11.34
C PRO A 546 -9.64 -12.91 11.72
N ALA A 547 -10.13 -11.74 12.16
CA ALA A 547 -9.29 -10.66 12.69
C ALA A 547 -8.35 -11.12 13.83
N TRP A 548 -8.64 -12.25 14.47
CA TRP A 548 -7.84 -12.81 15.57
C TRP A 548 -6.88 -13.93 15.16
N HIS A 549 -7.01 -14.49 13.95
CA HIS A 549 -6.25 -15.70 13.58
C HIS A 549 -6.02 -15.92 12.08
N ALA A 550 -6.40 -15.01 11.17
CA ALA A 550 -6.29 -15.22 9.73
C ALA A 550 -4.85 -15.47 9.24
N GLU A 551 -3.88 -14.75 9.80
CA GLU A 551 -2.45 -14.86 9.51
C GLU A 551 -1.65 -15.43 10.69
N GLN A 552 -1.94 -14.94 11.90
CA GLN A 552 -1.27 -15.30 13.13
C GLN A 552 -2.25 -15.29 14.30
N LEU A 553 -2.21 -16.34 15.12
CA LEU A 553 -3.04 -16.40 16.33
C LEU A 553 -2.70 -15.27 17.29
N VAL A 554 -3.71 -14.50 17.69
CA VAL A 554 -3.63 -13.49 18.73
C VAL A 554 -3.96 -14.14 20.08
N ASP A 555 -3.02 -14.07 21.02
CA ASP A 555 -3.25 -14.55 22.38
C ASP A 555 -4.49 -13.85 22.99
N PRO A 556 -5.48 -14.62 23.50
CA PRO A 556 -6.70 -14.09 24.09
C PRO A 556 -6.48 -12.97 25.12
N GLN A 557 -5.37 -12.98 25.87
CA GLN A 557 -5.10 -11.93 26.87
C GLN A 557 -4.82 -10.55 26.26
N PHE A 558 -4.39 -10.49 24.99
CA PHE A 558 -4.10 -9.26 24.28
C PHE A 558 -5.20 -8.89 23.26
N GLN A 559 -6.29 -9.66 23.20
CA GLN A 559 -7.46 -9.28 22.43
C GLN A 559 -8.08 -8.00 23.01
N ARG A 560 -8.68 -7.21 22.12
CA ARG A 560 -9.28 -5.91 22.44
C ARG A 560 -10.64 -5.79 21.78
N PRO A 561 -11.53 -4.88 22.23
CA PRO A 561 -12.76 -4.64 21.50
C PRO A 561 -12.43 -4.20 20.06
N LEU A 562 -12.89 -4.97 19.08
CA LEU A 562 -12.98 -4.56 17.69
C LEU A 562 -14.45 -4.58 17.31
N LEU A 563 -14.92 -3.50 16.72
CA LEU A 563 -16.26 -3.40 16.16
C LEU A 563 -16.18 -3.65 14.66
N GLY A 564 -17.22 -4.23 14.05
CA GLY A 564 -17.28 -4.40 12.60
C GLY A 564 -18.68 -4.24 12.03
N ILE A 565 -18.73 -4.06 10.71
CA ILE A 565 -19.97 -4.08 9.92
C ILE A 565 -19.90 -5.20 8.90
N ASP A 566 -20.85 -6.11 9.01
CA ASP A 566 -21.11 -7.12 8.00
C ASP A 566 -21.98 -6.49 6.90
N TYR A 567 -21.41 -6.44 5.69
CA TYR A 567 -22.09 -5.96 4.50
C TYR A 567 -21.89 -6.97 3.38
N GLY A 568 -23.01 -7.50 2.87
CA GLY A 568 -22.99 -8.64 1.98
C GLY A 568 -22.46 -9.91 2.67
N CYS A 569 -21.50 -10.58 2.03
CA CYS A 569 -20.93 -11.85 2.52
C CYS A 569 -19.74 -11.71 3.48
N ARG A 570 -19.39 -10.49 3.91
CA ARG A 570 -18.16 -10.24 4.68
C ARG A 570 -18.33 -9.12 5.69
N THR A 571 -17.43 -9.10 6.67
CA THR A 571 -17.11 -7.87 7.39
C THR A 571 -16.35 -6.95 6.42
N CYS A 572 -16.88 -5.75 6.18
CA CYS A 572 -16.31 -4.79 5.22
C CYS A 572 -15.61 -3.60 5.90
N LEU A 573 -15.87 -3.44 7.19
CA LEU A 573 -15.33 -2.37 8.02
C LEU A 573 -14.99 -2.97 9.39
N ILE A 574 -13.78 -2.69 9.87
CA ILE A 574 -13.36 -2.97 11.24
C ILE A 574 -12.91 -1.67 11.89
N TYR A 575 -13.30 -1.47 13.14
CA TYR A 575 -13.01 -0.27 13.92
C TYR A 575 -12.51 -0.64 15.31
N ALA A 576 -11.37 -0.09 15.72
CA ALA A 576 -10.85 -0.12 17.08
C ALA A 576 -11.32 1.13 17.85
N PRO A 577 -12.36 1.03 18.71
CA PRO A 577 -12.85 2.15 19.50
C PRO A 577 -11.87 2.55 20.61
N PRO A 578 -12.03 3.74 21.23
CA PRO A 578 -11.25 4.12 22.39
C PRO A 578 -11.44 3.11 23.54
N THR A 579 -10.37 2.86 24.29
CA THR A 579 -10.38 1.95 25.44
C THR A 579 -10.13 2.73 26.73
N GLY A 580 -10.48 2.14 27.88
CA GLY A 580 -10.32 2.80 29.18
C GLY A 580 -11.50 3.64 29.66
N GLN A 581 -12.67 3.50 29.04
CA GLN A 581 -13.92 4.05 29.53
C GLN A 581 -14.48 3.18 30.68
N ASN A 582 -15.26 3.77 31.60
CA ASN A 582 -15.95 3.08 32.70
C ASN A 582 -15.02 2.24 33.62
N ASP A 583 -13.94 2.83 34.12
CA ASP A 583 -12.96 2.21 35.03
C ASP A 583 -12.15 1.02 34.45
N ALA A 584 -12.29 0.71 33.16
CA ALA A 584 -11.42 -0.25 32.48
C ALA A 584 -9.99 0.31 32.28
N PRO A 585 -8.95 -0.53 32.25
CA PRO A 585 -7.61 -0.07 31.89
C PRO A 585 -7.58 0.43 30.44
N ALA A 586 -7.02 1.62 30.22
CA ALA A 586 -6.76 2.11 28.87
C ALA A 586 -5.65 1.26 28.22
N LEU A 587 -5.92 0.73 27.04
CA LEU A 587 -4.94 0.04 26.22
C LEU A 587 -4.29 1.04 25.25
N PRO A 588 -2.97 0.93 24.98
CA PRO A 588 -2.35 1.67 23.89
C PRO A 588 -3.06 1.44 22.56
N SER A 589 -3.13 2.44 21.68
CA SER A 589 -3.72 2.27 20.35
C SER A 589 -2.89 1.28 19.51
N LEU A 590 -3.51 0.59 18.55
CA LEU A 590 -2.86 -0.28 17.57
C LEU A 590 -1.76 0.47 16.82
N SER A 591 -2.05 1.67 16.32
CA SER A 591 -1.06 2.52 15.64
C SER A 591 0.15 2.83 16.53
N CYS A 592 -0.05 3.06 17.83
CA CYS A 592 1.04 3.26 18.79
C CYS A 592 1.91 2.00 18.94
N LEU A 593 1.28 0.82 19.02
CA LEU A 593 1.99 -0.44 19.14
C LEU A 593 2.70 -0.82 17.84
N TRP A 594 2.15 -0.47 16.67
CA TRP A 594 2.80 -0.63 15.38
C TRP A 594 4.01 0.30 15.23
N GLU A 595 3.96 1.54 15.74
CA GLU A 595 5.12 2.44 15.81
C GLU A 595 6.30 1.78 16.53
N LEU A 596 6.03 1.09 17.65
CA LEU A 596 7.03 0.32 18.40
C LEU A 596 7.48 -0.98 17.71
N GLY A 597 6.80 -1.39 16.65
CA GLY A 597 7.05 -2.62 15.89
C GLY A 597 8.29 -2.58 14.98
N GLY A 598 8.97 -1.44 14.90
CA GLY A 598 10.11 -1.19 14.01
C GLY A 598 11.44 -1.86 14.42
N PRO A 599 12.58 -1.37 13.89
CA PRO A 599 13.90 -2.00 14.07
C PRO A 599 14.35 -2.20 15.52
N ASN A 600 13.88 -1.35 16.44
CA ASN A 600 14.23 -1.42 17.87
C ASN A 600 13.31 -2.33 18.69
N ARG A 601 12.36 -3.05 18.06
CA ARG A 601 11.42 -3.95 18.74
C ARG A 601 12.11 -5.00 19.62
N SER A 602 13.26 -5.52 19.18
CA SER A 602 14.04 -6.52 19.93
C SER A 602 14.64 -5.99 21.24
N GLN A 603 14.71 -4.67 21.42
CA GLN A 603 15.23 -4.01 22.61
C GLN A 603 14.14 -3.69 23.64
N LEU A 604 12.87 -3.96 23.33
CA LEU A 604 11.75 -3.66 24.21
C LEU A 604 11.70 -4.64 25.41
N PRO A 605 11.24 -4.19 26.59
CA PRO A 605 10.92 -5.10 27.70
C PRO A 605 9.89 -6.15 27.27
N ALA A 606 10.01 -7.38 27.81
CA ALA A 606 9.20 -8.52 27.37
C ALA A 606 7.67 -8.25 27.40
N ALA A 607 7.18 -7.54 28.43
CA ALA A 607 5.76 -7.21 28.55
C ALA A 607 5.28 -6.21 27.47
N ALA A 608 6.13 -5.27 27.06
CA ALA A 608 5.82 -4.34 25.97
C ALA A 608 5.94 -5.04 24.62
N ALA A 609 6.97 -5.87 24.43
CA ALA A 609 7.15 -6.67 23.22
C ALA A 609 5.94 -7.57 22.95
N ALA A 610 5.41 -8.26 23.97
CA ALA A 610 4.22 -9.11 23.80
C ALA A 610 2.98 -8.34 23.32
N GLN A 611 2.76 -7.11 23.80
CA GLN A 611 1.67 -6.25 23.34
C GLN A 611 1.88 -5.78 21.90
N VAL A 612 3.11 -5.42 21.54
CA VAL A 612 3.49 -5.04 20.16
C VAL A 612 3.27 -6.21 19.21
N ASP A 613 3.69 -7.41 19.59
CA ASP A 613 3.53 -8.63 18.81
C ASP A 613 2.06 -8.96 18.55
N ALA A 614 1.22 -8.84 19.57
CA ALA A 614 -0.22 -9.03 19.45
C ALA A 614 -0.87 -7.97 18.54
N ALA A 615 -0.48 -6.69 18.67
CA ALA A 615 -1.02 -5.63 17.80
C ALA A 615 -0.61 -5.80 16.33
N LEU A 616 0.65 -6.17 16.06
CA LEU A 616 1.12 -6.48 14.71
C LEU A 616 0.38 -7.69 14.13
N ALA A 617 0.10 -8.72 14.95
CA ALA A 617 -0.71 -9.88 14.54
C ALA A 617 -2.16 -9.47 14.21
N ILE A 618 -2.81 -8.62 15.02
CA ILE A 618 -4.15 -8.08 14.73
C ILE A 618 -4.14 -7.36 13.38
N GLY A 619 -3.19 -6.45 13.15
CA GLY A 619 -3.08 -5.72 11.87
C GLY A 619 -2.88 -6.65 10.68
N ALA A 620 -1.98 -7.63 10.81
CA ALA A 620 -1.72 -8.63 9.78
C ALA A 620 -2.95 -9.50 9.48
N ASN A 621 -3.69 -9.93 10.52
CA ASN A 621 -4.92 -10.71 10.37
C ASN A 621 -6.02 -9.93 9.66
N VAL A 622 -6.25 -8.67 10.04
CA VAL A 622 -7.26 -7.83 9.40
C VAL A 622 -6.92 -7.61 7.92
N ILE A 623 -5.64 -7.35 7.62
CA ILE A 623 -5.17 -7.19 6.24
C ILE A 623 -5.30 -8.52 5.46
N ALA A 624 -4.87 -9.64 6.02
CA ALA A 624 -5.02 -10.96 5.41
C ALA A 624 -6.49 -11.27 5.11
N TYR A 625 -7.39 -11.00 6.05
CA TYR A 625 -8.84 -11.16 5.87
C TYR A 625 -9.39 -10.26 4.76
N ALA A 626 -9.08 -8.96 4.82
CA ALA A 626 -9.59 -7.98 3.87
C ALA A 626 -9.17 -8.31 2.43
N THR A 627 -7.93 -8.79 2.26
CA THR A 627 -7.28 -9.03 0.97
C THR A 627 -7.32 -10.49 0.50
N ASN A 628 -7.72 -11.44 1.37
CA ASN A 628 -7.57 -12.87 1.08
C ASN A 628 -6.11 -13.30 0.79
N ARG A 629 -5.12 -12.52 1.27
CA ARG A 629 -3.69 -12.61 0.85
C ARG A 629 -3.48 -12.47 -0.67
N GLU A 630 -4.48 -12.02 -1.42
CA GLU A 630 -4.45 -11.82 -2.86
C GLU A 630 -4.48 -10.31 -3.17
N LEU A 631 -3.34 -9.78 -3.58
CA LEU A 631 -3.18 -8.38 -3.93
C LEU A 631 -3.01 -8.23 -5.43
N LYS A 632 -3.66 -7.21 -5.98
CA LYS A 632 -3.47 -6.81 -7.35
C LYS A 632 -2.23 -5.94 -7.48
N ASN A 633 -1.51 -6.09 -8.60
CA ASN A 633 -0.45 -5.16 -8.93
C ASN A 633 -1.04 -3.77 -9.25
N LYS A 634 -0.25 -2.70 -9.08
CA LYS A 634 -0.73 -1.32 -9.23
C LYS A 634 -1.35 -1.07 -10.62
N ASP A 635 -0.81 -1.70 -11.64
CA ASP A 635 -1.28 -1.71 -13.02
C ASP A 635 -2.64 -2.41 -13.20
N GLU A 636 -2.87 -3.56 -12.57
CA GLU A 636 -4.14 -4.32 -12.68
C GLU A 636 -5.32 -3.55 -12.11
N LEU A 637 -5.07 -2.71 -11.09
CA LEU A 637 -6.07 -1.82 -10.50
C LEU A 637 -6.51 -0.72 -11.47
N PHE A 638 -5.65 -0.28 -12.39
CA PHE A 638 -6.01 0.73 -13.39
C PHE A 638 -6.89 0.19 -14.50
N THR A 639 -6.66 -1.04 -14.97
CA THR A 639 -7.51 -1.67 -15.99
C THR A 639 -8.91 -1.96 -15.45
N ALA A 640 -9.01 -2.47 -14.22
CA ALA A 640 -10.30 -2.76 -13.60
C ALA A 640 -11.20 -1.51 -13.45
N ALA A 641 -10.60 -0.36 -13.13
CA ALA A 641 -11.32 0.92 -13.02
C ALA A 641 -11.86 1.44 -14.36
N GLN A 642 -11.23 1.09 -15.49
CA GLN A 642 -11.68 1.50 -16.82
C GLN A 642 -12.82 0.64 -17.36
N ASP A 643 -12.79 -0.67 -17.11
CA ASP A 643 -13.85 -1.58 -17.57
C ASP A 643 -15.20 -1.27 -16.92
N ASP A 644 -15.21 -0.89 -15.63
CA ASP A 644 -16.44 -0.49 -14.93
C ASP A 644 -17.03 0.84 -15.42
N ALA A 645 -16.21 1.72 -16.01
CA ALA A 645 -16.67 3.01 -16.53
C ALA A 645 -17.37 2.90 -17.90
N LEU A 646 -17.14 1.82 -18.66
CA LEU A 646 -17.58 1.68 -20.05
C LEU A 646 -18.97 1.03 -20.25
N THR A 647 -19.62 0.50 -19.20
CA THR A 647 -20.78 -0.41 -19.39
C THR A 647 -22.14 0.08 -18.87
N THR A 648 -22.31 1.34 -18.48
CA THR A 648 -23.60 1.84 -17.94
C THR A 648 -24.60 2.25 -19.03
N ASN A 649 -25.27 1.28 -19.68
CA ASN A 649 -26.32 1.53 -20.68
C ASN A 649 -27.71 1.13 -20.16
N ARG A 650 -28.42 2.08 -19.52
CA ARG A 650 -29.82 1.88 -19.11
C ARG A 650 -30.80 2.18 -20.24
N GLY A 651 -31.70 1.22 -20.54
CA GLY A 651 -33.00 1.51 -21.15
C GLY A 651 -33.09 1.48 -22.68
N GLU A 652 -32.20 0.77 -23.37
CA GLU A 652 -32.32 0.56 -24.82
C GLU A 652 -33.20 -0.67 -25.15
N ARG A 653 -34.03 -0.59 -26.20
CA ARG A 653 -34.84 -1.73 -26.65
C ARG A 653 -33.93 -2.86 -27.14
N GLY A 654 -34.25 -4.10 -26.74
CA GLY A 654 -33.51 -5.31 -27.14
C GLY A 654 -32.43 -5.78 -26.15
N GLN A 655 -32.47 -5.28 -24.91
CA GLN A 655 -31.65 -5.76 -23.80
C GLN A 655 -32.34 -6.88 -23.02
N LEU A 656 -31.56 -7.88 -22.59
CA LEU A 656 -31.99 -8.94 -21.69
C LEU A 656 -32.08 -8.41 -20.25
N THR A 657 -33.19 -8.71 -19.57
CA THR A 657 -33.39 -8.35 -18.16
C THR A 657 -33.67 -9.61 -17.33
N ILE A 658 -33.09 -9.66 -16.13
CA ILE A 658 -33.32 -10.74 -15.14
C ILE A 658 -33.84 -10.08 -13.85
N GLY A 659 -34.94 -10.60 -13.31
CA GLY A 659 -35.50 -10.09 -12.06
C GLY A 659 -34.82 -10.71 -10.83
N LYS A 660 -34.41 -9.91 -9.85
CA LYS A 660 -33.89 -10.40 -8.57
C LYS A 660 -35.03 -10.55 -7.57
N LEU A 661 -35.24 -11.73 -6.98
CA LEU A 661 -36.32 -11.93 -6.03
C LEU A 661 -35.98 -11.37 -4.64
N ARG A 662 -36.95 -10.69 -4.03
CA ARG A 662 -36.93 -10.26 -2.63
C ARG A 662 -37.53 -11.35 -1.75
N HIS A 663 -36.83 -11.71 -0.68
CA HIS A 663 -37.31 -12.66 0.33
C HIS A 663 -36.60 -12.41 1.67
N GLY A 664 -37.17 -12.95 2.77
CA GLY A 664 -36.65 -12.75 4.14
C GLY A 664 -35.33 -13.47 4.47
N GLY A 665 -34.82 -14.30 3.56
CA GLY A 665 -33.63 -15.14 3.76
C GLY A 665 -32.30 -14.45 3.49
N LEU A 666 -32.20 -13.13 3.73
CA LEU A 666 -31.09 -12.26 3.31
C LEU A 666 -30.87 -12.25 1.79
N CYS A 667 -31.89 -11.83 1.02
CA CYS A 667 -31.83 -11.70 -0.44
C CYS A 667 -30.78 -10.71 -0.99
N ASP A 668 -30.13 -9.96 -0.10
CA ASP A 668 -29.00 -9.06 -0.40
C ASP A 668 -27.70 -9.53 0.25
N ALA A 669 -27.56 -10.83 0.50
CA ALA A 669 -26.30 -11.41 0.96
C ALA A 669 -25.14 -11.16 -0.03
N ALA A 670 -25.41 -11.14 -1.33
CA ALA A 670 -24.49 -10.65 -2.36
C ALA A 670 -25.20 -9.67 -3.32
N PRO A 671 -25.30 -8.37 -2.98
CA PRO A 671 -26.15 -7.44 -3.72
C PRO A 671 -25.79 -7.33 -5.22
N ASN A 672 -24.50 -7.39 -5.56
CA ASN A 672 -24.00 -7.13 -6.92
C ASN A 672 -23.81 -8.39 -7.78
N ALA A 673 -24.07 -9.59 -7.24
CA ALA A 673 -23.84 -10.86 -7.95
C ALA A 673 -24.53 -10.89 -9.32
N LEU A 674 -25.83 -10.57 -9.38
CA LEU A 674 -26.58 -10.57 -10.64
C LEU A 674 -26.07 -9.54 -11.65
N THR A 675 -25.74 -8.32 -11.20
CA THR A 675 -25.12 -7.30 -12.06
C THR A 675 -23.82 -7.82 -12.67
N LYS A 676 -23.00 -8.54 -11.89
CA LYS A 676 -21.76 -9.14 -12.41
C LYS A 676 -22.00 -10.25 -13.42
N ILE A 677 -23.01 -11.11 -13.21
CA ILE A 677 -23.42 -12.12 -14.21
C ILE A 677 -23.82 -11.44 -15.53
N LEU A 678 -24.63 -10.38 -15.46
CA LEU A 678 -25.10 -9.65 -16.63
C LEU A 678 -23.93 -8.95 -17.36
N ARG A 679 -23.02 -8.32 -16.63
CA ARG A 679 -21.80 -7.73 -17.21
C ARG A 679 -20.90 -8.78 -17.85
N ALA A 680 -20.71 -9.92 -17.21
CA ALA A 680 -19.97 -11.05 -17.78
C ALA A 680 -20.64 -11.57 -19.06
N ALA A 681 -21.97 -11.63 -19.12
CA ALA A 681 -22.69 -12.01 -20.34
C ALA A 681 -22.47 -11.02 -21.49
N THR A 682 -22.35 -9.72 -21.19
CA THR A 682 -21.97 -8.72 -22.18
C THR A 682 -20.54 -8.93 -22.67
N ARG A 683 -19.60 -9.10 -21.74
CA ARG A 683 -18.16 -9.20 -22.00
C ARG A 683 -17.79 -10.46 -22.76
N GLU A 684 -18.27 -11.60 -22.28
CA GLU A 684 -17.87 -12.93 -22.75
C GLU A 684 -18.74 -13.43 -23.91
N LEU A 685 -20.03 -13.10 -23.91
CA LEU A 685 -21.00 -13.68 -24.86
C LEU A 685 -21.56 -12.63 -25.84
N GLY A 686 -21.24 -11.35 -25.66
CA GLY A 686 -21.78 -10.25 -26.49
C GLY A 686 -23.28 -10.04 -26.34
N ILE A 687 -23.91 -10.57 -25.27
CA ILE A 687 -25.34 -10.43 -25.02
C ILE A 687 -25.61 -9.00 -24.52
N ARG A 688 -26.56 -8.30 -25.14
CA ARG A 688 -26.99 -6.99 -24.65
C ARG A 688 -27.87 -7.18 -23.43
N VAL A 689 -27.47 -6.63 -22.29
CA VAL A 689 -28.20 -6.73 -21.01
C VAL A 689 -28.53 -5.35 -20.45
N ASP A 690 -29.50 -5.30 -19.54
CA ASP A 690 -29.64 -4.22 -18.55
C ASP A 690 -28.96 -4.68 -17.26
N ASP A 691 -27.84 -4.05 -16.86
CA ASP A 691 -27.04 -4.45 -15.70
C ASP A 691 -27.56 -3.88 -14.36
N SER A 692 -28.77 -3.30 -14.36
CA SER A 692 -29.40 -2.69 -13.19
C SER A 692 -30.65 -3.46 -12.72
N PRO A 693 -30.49 -4.69 -12.20
CA PRO A 693 -31.61 -5.58 -11.92
C PRO A 693 -32.58 -5.01 -10.87
N GLU A 694 -33.87 -5.12 -11.15
CA GLU A 694 -34.92 -4.75 -10.21
C GLU A 694 -35.10 -5.84 -9.15
N LYS A 695 -35.20 -5.44 -7.87
CA LYS A 695 -35.66 -6.33 -6.78
C LYS A 695 -37.18 -6.42 -6.82
N LEU A 696 -37.70 -7.64 -7.00
CA LEU A 696 -39.11 -7.92 -7.19
C LEU A 696 -39.62 -8.84 -6.09
N ASP A 697 -40.82 -8.55 -5.59
CA ASP A 697 -41.56 -9.52 -4.80
C ASP A 697 -42.25 -10.53 -5.73
N LEU A 698 -42.40 -11.79 -5.30
CA LEU A 698 -43.09 -12.82 -6.10
C LEU A 698 -44.58 -12.50 -6.34
N ILE A 699 -45.20 -11.64 -5.54
CA ILE A 699 -46.57 -11.18 -5.81
C ILE A 699 -46.64 -10.13 -6.93
N ASP A 700 -45.51 -9.53 -7.32
CA ASP A 700 -45.46 -8.49 -8.34
C ASP A 700 -45.66 -9.08 -9.75
N SER A 701 -46.66 -8.60 -10.48
CA SER A 701 -46.91 -9.01 -11.86
C SER A 701 -45.73 -8.77 -12.83
N ARG A 702 -44.76 -7.91 -12.47
CA ARG A 702 -43.55 -7.67 -13.25
C ARG A 702 -42.65 -8.89 -13.37
N ILE A 703 -42.75 -9.87 -12.46
CA ILE A 703 -41.96 -11.12 -12.58
C ILE A 703 -42.19 -11.82 -13.93
N PHE A 704 -43.40 -11.72 -14.49
CA PHE A 704 -43.76 -12.35 -15.76
C PHE A 704 -43.20 -11.62 -16.99
N ARG A 705 -42.54 -10.47 -16.80
CA ARG A 705 -41.83 -9.75 -17.89
C ARG A 705 -40.41 -10.27 -18.11
N HIS A 706 -39.89 -11.04 -17.16
CA HIS A 706 -38.56 -11.62 -17.22
C HIS A 706 -38.65 -13.07 -17.69
N HIS A 707 -37.72 -13.50 -18.53
CA HIS A 707 -37.56 -14.91 -18.91
C HIS A 707 -36.95 -15.74 -17.75
N MET A 708 -36.19 -15.06 -16.89
CA MET A 708 -35.42 -15.66 -15.81
C MET A 708 -35.52 -14.80 -14.55
N LEU A 709 -35.63 -15.48 -13.42
CA LEU A 709 -35.54 -14.91 -12.08
C LEU A 709 -34.29 -15.44 -11.38
N PHE A 710 -33.73 -14.62 -10.51
CA PHE A 710 -32.54 -14.93 -9.73
C PHE A 710 -32.82 -14.72 -8.24
N MET A 711 -32.37 -15.65 -7.40
CA MET A 711 -32.44 -15.51 -5.94
C MET A 711 -31.25 -16.13 -5.25
N HIS A 712 -30.86 -15.62 -4.09
CA HIS A 712 -29.81 -16.21 -3.27
C HIS A 712 -30.06 -15.85 -1.80
N GLY A 713 -29.40 -16.53 -0.88
CA GLY A 713 -29.50 -16.13 0.51
C GLY A 713 -28.69 -17.01 1.46
N ARG A 714 -28.65 -16.56 2.72
CA ARG A 714 -27.91 -17.21 3.82
C ARG A 714 -28.82 -17.74 4.92
N GLN A 715 -30.06 -17.24 5.02
CA GLN A 715 -30.98 -17.58 6.10
C GLN A 715 -32.21 -18.28 5.58
N ALA A 716 -32.89 -19.02 6.45
CA ALA A 716 -34.17 -19.62 6.14
C ALA A 716 -35.18 -18.54 5.71
N PHE A 717 -36.07 -18.90 4.79
CA PHE A 717 -37.16 -18.07 4.32
C PHE A 717 -38.42 -18.92 4.13
N ALA A 718 -39.56 -18.27 3.94
CA ALA A 718 -40.80 -18.93 3.57
C ALA A 718 -41.53 -18.06 2.56
N PHE A 719 -42.23 -18.70 1.62
CA PHE A 719 -43.18 -18.02 0.75
C PHE A 719 -44.59 -18.17 1.32
N ASP A 720 -45.41 -17.14 1.14
CA ASP A 720 -46.85 -17.26 1.35
C ASP A 720 -47.52 -17.99 0.17
N GLU A 721 -48.81 -18.33 0.33
CA GLU A 721 -49.56 -19.08 -0.69
C GLU A 721 -49.65 -18.33 -2.04
N ALA A 722 -49.71 -16.99 -2.02
CA ALA A 722 -49.80 -16.18 -3.23
C ALA A 722 -48.47 -16.15 -3.98
N GLN A 723 -47.36 -16.02 -3.26
CA GLN A 723 -46.00 -16.09 -3.79
C GLN A 723 -45.73 -17.49 -4.40
N GLN A 724 -46.14 -18.56 -3.72
CA GLN A 724 -46.03 -19.93 -4.22
C GLN A 724 -46.83 -20.13 -5.52
N ALA A 725 -48.07 -19.65 -5.57
CA ALA A 725 -48.92 -19.75 -6.77
C ALA A 725 -48.35 -18.97 -7.97
N ASN A 726 -47.81 -17.77 -7.72
CA ASN A 726 -47.18 -16.97 -8.77
C ASN A 726 -45.88 -17.59 -9.27
N LEU A 727 -45.04 -18.14 -8.37
CA LEU A 727 -43.84 -18.86 -8.76
C LEU A 727 -44.18 -20.07 -9.63
N ARG A 728 -45.17 -20.89 -9.22
CA ARG A 728 -45.67 -22.00 -10.05
C ARG A 728 -46.08 -21.52 -11.43
N THR A 729 -46.91 -20.48 -11.49
CA THR A 729 -47.39 -19.90 -12.75
C THR A 729 -46.24 -19.39 -13.63
N PHE A 730 -45.21 -18.79 -13.02
CA PHE A 730 -44.04 -18.29 -13.74
C PHE A 730 -43.27 -19.44 -14.40
N LEU A 731 -43.01 -20.52 -13.65
CA LEU A 731 -42.29 -21.69 -14.14
C LEU A 731 -43.08 -22.46 -15.21
N GLU A 732 -44.40 -22.61 -15.03
CA GLU A 732 -45.28 -23.26 -16.02
C GLU A 732 -45.36 -22.46 -17.33
N ARG A 733 -45.18 -21.14 -17.28
CA ARG A 733 -45.16 -20.25 -18.46
C ARG A 733 -43.83 -20.21 -19.21
N GLY A 734 -42.88 -21.08 -18.85
CA GLY A 734 -41.56 -21.11 -19.48
C GLY A 734 -40.48 -20.32 -18.75
N GLY A 735 -40.80 -19.67 -17.64
CA GLY A 735 -39.81 -18.96 -16.82
C GLY A 735 -38.78 -19.91 -16.20
N THR A 736 -37.57 -19.41 -15.96
CA THR A 736 -36.49 -20.15 -15.28
C THR A 736 -36.07 -19.47 -13.98
N LEU A 737 -35.87 -20.23 -12.90
CA LEU A 737 -35.32 -19.72 -11.64
C LEU A 737 -33.90 -20.25 -11.45
N LEU A 738 -32.92 -19.35 -11.35
CA LEU A 738 -31.60 -19.66 -10.83
C LEU A 738 -31.51 -19.24 -9.37
N ALA A 739 -31.05 -20.16 -8.54
CA ALA A 739 -30.82 -19.90 -7.13
C ALA A 739 -29.48 -20.45 -6.64
N ASP A 740 -28.87 -19.80 -5.66
CA ASP A 740 -27.72 -20.37 -4.95
C ASP A 740 -27.75 -20.12 -3.44
N SER A 741 -27.15 -21.05 -2.69
CA SER A 741 -26.97 -20.92 -1.25
C SER A 741 -25.65 -20.25 -0.96
N VAL A 742 -25.77 -19.02 -0.44
CA VAL A 742 -24.62 -18.20 -0.13
C VAL A 742 -23.80 -18.82 1.01
N CYS A 743 -22.50 -18.98 0.78
CA CYS A 743 -21.54 -19.66 1.66
C CYS A 743 -21.98 -21.08 2.08
N ALA A 744 -22.72 -21.79 1.21
CA ALA A 744 -23.29 -23.12 1.48
C ALA A 744 -24.16 -23.16 2.77
N ALA A 745 -24.93 -22.10 3.01
CA ALA A 745 -25.76 -21.98 4.20
C ALA A 745 -26.90 -23.01 4.24
N GLY A 746 -26.77 -24.00 5.13
CA GLY A 746 -27.75 -25.08 5.32
C GLY A 746 -29.17 -24.57 5.56
N GLY A 747 -29.35 -23.52 6.37
CA GLY A 747 -30.67 -22.95 6.65
C GLY A 747 -31.39 -22.38 5.42
N PHE A 748 -30.67 -21.76 4.47
CA PHE A 748 -31.25 -21.32 3.21
C PHE A 748 -31.51 -22.51 2.28
N THR A 749 -30.56 -23.45 2.20
CA THR A 749 -30.68 -24.67 1.38
C THR A 749 -31.92 -25.47 1.77
N ASP A 750 -32.12 -25.74 3.06
CA ASP A 750 -33.27 -26.50 3.56
C ASP A 750 -34.59 -25.76 3.30
N ALA A 751 -34.61 -24.44 3.52
CA ALA A 751 -35.76 -23.61 3.20
C ALA A 751 -36.09 -23.61 1.71
N PHE A 752 -35.09 -23.51 0.83
CA PHE A 752 -35.27 -23.53 -0.61
C PHE A 752 -35.91 -24.85 -1.07
N ARG A 753 -35.34 -25.99 -0.63
CA ARG A 753 -35.88 -27.32 -0.96
C ARG A 753 -37.33 -27.48 -0.48
N HIS A 754 -37.62 -27.01 0.73
CA HIS A 754 -38.97 -27.05 1.31
C HIS A 754 -39.97 -26.20 0.54
N GLU A 755 -39.63 -24.95 0.24
CA GLU A 755 -40.52 -24.02 -0.46
C GLU A 755 -40.73 -24.41 -1.92
N MET A 756 -39.73 -24.95 -2.63
CA MET A 756 -39.93 -25.53 -3.96
C MET A 756 -40.89 -26.74 -3.90
N GLY A 757 -40.74 -27.62 -2.92
CA GLY A 757 -41.64 -28.76 -2.73
C GLY A 757 -43.10 -28.37 -2.46
N LYS A 758 -43.35 -27.21 -1.84
CA LYS A 758 -44.71 -26.66 -1.71
C LYS A 758 -45.20 -25.97 -2.98
N ALA A 759 -44.33 -25.18 -3.61
CA ALA A 759 -44.70 -24.40 -4.78
C ALA A 759 -45.00 -25.30 -5.99
N ILE A 760 -44.30 -26.42 -6.17
CA ILE A 760 -44.44 -27.33 -7.32
C ILE A 760 -44.32 -28.80 -6.88
N PRO A 761 -45.29 -29.34 -6.11
CA PRO A 761 -45.17 -30.64 -5.45
C PRO A 761 -45.11 -31.84 -6.42
N ASP A 762 -45.59 -31.67 -7.65
CA ASP A 762 -45.62 -32.73 -8.66
C ASP A 762 -44.25 -32.95 -9.34
N TYR A 763 -43.29 -32.04 -9.14
CA TYR A 763 -41.98 -32.09 -9.76
C TYR A 763 -40.86 -32.12 -8.70
N PRO A 764 -40.11 -33.22 -8.58
CA PRO A 764 -39.06 -33.32 -7.56
C PRO A 764 -37.84 -32.46 -7.93
N LEU A 765 -37.19 -31.92 -6.91
CA LEU A 765 -35.86 -31.34 -7.02
C LEU A 765 -34.82 -32.47 -7.01
N GLU A 766 -34.06 -32.63 -8.08
CA GLU A 766 -33.09 -33.72 -8.27
C GLU A 766 -31.70 -33.20 -8.66
N SER A 767 -30.65 -33.98 -8.44
CA SER A 767 -29.30 -33.60 -8.86
C SER A 767 -29.21 -33.60 -10.38
N ILE A 768 -28.66 -32.52 -10.97
CA ILE A 768 -28.39 -32.45 -12.40
C ILE A 768 -27.24 -33.42 -12.73
N PRO A 769 -27.39 -34.34 -13.70
CA PRO A 769 -26.37 -35.32 -14.06
C PRO A 769 -25.08 -34.66 -14.59
N PRO A 770 -23.87 -35.20 -14.28
CA PRO A 770 -22.61 -34.64 -14.78
C PRO A 770 -22.43 -34.64 -16.30
N ASP A 771 -23.21 -35.44 -17.02
CA ASP A 771 -23.26 -35.53 -18.48
C ASP A 771 -24.37 -34.66 -19.11
N ASP A 772 -25.10 -33.87 -18.31
CA ASP A 772 -26.11 -32.95 -18.81
C ASP A 772 -25.48 -31.90 -19.75
N PRO A 773 -26.13 -31.56 -20.89
CA PRO A 773 -25.67 -30.52 -21.81
C PRO A 773 -25.39 -29.16 -21.17
N LEU A 774 -26.03 -28.84 -20.03
CA LEU A 774 -25.76 -27.64 -19.24
C LEU A 774 -24.26 -27.50 -18.88
N PHE A 775 -23.54 -28.61 -18.73
CA PHE A 775 -22.12 -28.61 -18.34
C PHE A 775 -21.14 -28.65 -19.52
N ALA A 776 -21.61 -28.77 -20.76
CA ALA A 776 -20.77 -28.93 -21.93
C ALA A 776 -20.72 -27.68 -22.82
N ALA A 777 -19.53 -27.32 -23.32
CA ALA A 777 -19.35 -26.16 -24.20
C ALA A 777 -20.09 -26.27 -25.56
N GLY A 778 -20.16 -27.49 -26.11
CA GLY A 778 -20.44 -27.71 -27.52
C GLY A 778 -21.89 -27.53 -27.99
N GLU A 779 -22.88 -27.65 -27.11
CA GLU A 779 -24.30 -27.61 -27.51
C GLU A 779 -24.94 -26.21 -27.39
N LEU A 780 -24.52 -25.41 -26.40
CA LEU A 780 -25.16 -24.13 -26.05
C LEU A 780 -24.25 -22.91 -26.30
N GLY A 781 -23.02 -23.12 -26.78
CA GLY A 781 -22.03 -22.07 -26.98
C GLY A 781 -21.41 -21.52 -25.68
N GLY A 782 -21.53 -22.28 -24.58
CA GLY A 782 -20.99 -21.93 -23.26
C GLY A 782 -19.61 -22.53 -23.00
N TYR A 783 -19.32 -22.74 -21.72
CA TYR A 783 -18.06 -23.29 -21.23
C TYR A 783 -18.15 -24.77 -20.89
N ASP A 784 -17.02 -25.47 -20.95
CA ASP A 784 -16.91 -26.82 -20.41
C ASP A 784 -16.66 -26.73 -18.90
N ILE A 785 -17.71 -26.98 -18.13
CA ILE A 785 -17.70 -26.89 -16.66
C ILE A 785 -17.89 -28.27 -16.02
N ARG A 786 -17.60 -29.37 -16.74
CA ARG A 786 -17.70 -30.72 -16.17
C ARG A 786 -16.78 -30.95 -14.97
N LEU A 787 -15.75 -30.11 -14.82
CA LEU A 787 -14.89 -30.01 -13.65
C LEU A 787 -14.81 -28.53 -13.26
N VAL A 788 -15.05 -28.25 -11.99
CA VAL A 788 -14.96 -26.93 -11.37
C VAL A 788 -14.23 -27.01 -10.04
N THR A 789 -13.59 -25.92 -9.66
CA THR A 789 -12.93 -25.78 -8.36
C THR A 789 -13.95 -25.47 -7.27
N LEU A 790 -14.13 -26.41 -6.34
CA LEU A 790 -14.78 -26.13 -5.07
C LEU A 790 -13.74 -25.69 -4.03
N ARG A 791 -14.05 -24.60 -3.33
CA ARG A 791 -13.30 -24.03 -2.22
C ARG A 791 -14.00 -24.35 -0.92
N GLU A 792 -13.25 -24.86 0.05
CA GLU A 792 -13.74 -25.20 1.39
C GLU A 792 -12.78 -24.58 2.43
N PRO A 793 -13.29 -23.90 3.49
CA PRO A 793 -12.45 -23.46 4.59
C PRO A 793 -11.77 -24.66 5.26
N SER A 794 -10.45 -24.62 5.45
CA SER A 794 -9.76 -25.67 6.19
C SER A 794 -10.04 -25.53 7.69
N GLN A 795 -10.56 -26.58 8.33
CA GLN A 795 -10.68 -26.60 9.79
C GLN A 795 -9.34 -27.00 10.44
N GLY A 796 -8.80 -26.13 11.29
CA GLY A 796 -7.63 -26.37 12.13
C GLY A 796 -7.29 -25.15 13.01
N ASP A 797 -6.50 -25.34 14.07
CA ASP A 797 -6.06 -24.29 15.01
C ASP A 797 -4.95 -23.36 14.42
N GLY A 798 -4.86 -23.26 13.10
CA GLY A 798 -3.83 -22.51 12.37
C GLY A 798 -4.40 -21.39 11.49
N PRO A 799 -3.55 -20.68 10.71
CA PRO A 799 -3.99 -19.65 9.77
C PRO A 799 -5.08 -20.18 8.83
N LEU A 800 -6.04 -19.33 8.47
CA LEU A 800 -7.12 -19.69 7.54
C LEU A 800 -6.50 -20.11 6.20
N ALA A 801 -6.61 -21.40 5.87
CA ALA A 801 -6.27 -21.92 4.55
C ALA A 801 -7.55 -22.34 3.83
N THR A 802 -7.59 -22.15 2.51
CA THR A 802 -8.69 -22.66 1.68
C THR A 802 -8.24 -23.96 1.03
N ARG A 803 -8.96 -25.06 1.28
CA ARG A 803 -8.77 -26.31 0.54
C ARG A 803 -9.51 -26.19 -0.79
N GLN A 804 -8.79 -26.37 -1.88
CA GLN A 804 -9.35 -26.41 -3.22
C GLN A 804 -9.45 -27.85 -3.72
N ARG A 805 -10.57 -28.21 -4.35
CA ARG A 805 -10.80 -29.53 -4.94
C ARG A 805 -11.51 -29.40 -6.27
N GLN A 806 -11.01 -30.10 -7.28
CA GLN A 806 -11.68 -30.24 -8.57
C GLN A 806 -12.81 -31.27 -8.45
N ILE A 807 -14.05 -30.84 -8.71
CA ILE A 807 -15.26 -31.68 -8.64
C ILE A 807 -16.19 -31.37 -9.83
N PRO A 808 -17.11 -32.27 -10.21
CA PRO A 808 -18.24 -31.88 -11.03
C PRO A 808 -19.12 -30.85 -10.31
N PRO A 809 -19.71 -29.87 -11.02
CA PRO A 809 -20.64 -28.93 -10.41
C PRO A 809 -21.77 -29.67 -9.72
N ARG A 810 -22.10 -29.21 -8.51
CA ARG A 810 -23.21 -29.74 -7.72
C ARG A 810 -24.36 -28.78 -7.89
N LEU A 811 -25.20 -29.05 -8.88
CA LEU A 811 -26.46 -28.34 -9.10
C LEU A 811 -27.64 -29.30 -8.91
N GLU A 812 -28.71 -28.78 -8.35
CA GLU A 812 -30.01 -29.43 -8.22
C GLU A 812 -30.99 -28.72 -9.18
N GLY A 813 -31.96 -29.44 -9.73
CA GLY A 813 -32.91 -28.86 -10.67
C GLY A 813 -34.29 -29.48 -10.59
N ILE A 814 -35.30 -28.70 -11.02
CA ILE A 814 -36.67 -29.19 -11.20
C ILE A 814 -36.99 -29.16 -12.68
N ARG A 815 -37.31 -30.34 -13.22
CA ARG A 815 -37.60 -30.49 -14.65
C ARG A 815 -39.10 -30.39 -14.91
N ILE A 816 -39.49 -29.40 -15.72
CA ILE A 816 -40.87 -29.23 -16.19
C ILE A 816 -40.82 -29.40 -17.71
N ASN A 817 -41.48 -30.45 -18.22
CA ASN A 817 -41.33 -30.92 -19.60
C ASN A 817 -39.85 -31.29 -19.88
N ASP A 818 -39.27 -30.82 -21.00
CA ASP A 818 -37.92 -31.15 -21.44
C ASP A 818 -36.85 -30.10 -21.03
N ARG A 819 -37.13 -29.28 -20.00
CA ARG A 819 -36.21 -28.23 -19.52
C ARG A 819 -36.08 -28.16 -18.00
N TRP A 820 -34.91 -27.75 -17.51
CA TRP A 820 -34.69 -27.36 -16.12
C TRP A 820 -35.35 -26.00 -15.86
N ALA A 821 -36.52 -26.01 -15.21
CA ALA A 821 -37.26 -24.80 -14.86
C ALA A 821 -36.71 -24.13 -13.60
N VAL A 822 -36.17 -24.92 -12.67
CA VAL A 822 -35.43 -24.44 -11.51
C VAL A 822 -34.03 -25.03 -11.57
N ILE A 823 -33.02 -24.22 -11.31
CA ILE A 823 -31.62 -24.62 -11.15
C ILE A 823 -31.12 -24.00 -9.84
N PHE A 824 -30.67 -24.84 -8.92
CA PHE A 824 -30.24 -24.46 -7.60
C PHE A 824 -28.84 -24.97 -7.32
N SER A 825 -27.96 -24.09 -6.82
CA SER A 825 -26.66 -24.49 -6.31
C SER A 825 -26.65 -24.49 -4.78
N PRO A 826 -26.44 -25.63 -4.10
CA PRO A 826 -26.19 -25.66 -2.66
C PRO A 826 -24.83 -25.05 -2.27
N TYR A 827 -23.95 -24.77 -3.24
CA TYR A 827 -22.69 -24.06 -3.02
C TYR A 827 -22.75 -22.63 -3.55
N ASP A 828 -21.95 -21.76 -2.95
CA ASP A 828 -21.91 -20.35 -3.31
C ASP A 828 -21.43 -20.12 -4.75
N ILE A 829 -22.27 -19.39 -5.50
CA ILE A 829 -21.94 -18.75 -6.79
C ILE A 829 -21.88 -17.23 -6.57
N SER A 830 -22.78 -16.72 -5.73
CA SER A 830 -23.04 -15.31 -5.56
C SER A 830 -21.90 -14.53 -4.90
N CYS A 831 -21.34 -14.96 -3.75
CA CYS A 831 -20.21 -14.22 -3.17
C CYS A 831 -18.95 -14.34 -4.03
N ALA A 832 -18.73 -15.49 -4.68
CA ALA A 832 -17.61 -15.71 -5.59
C ALA A 832 -17.61 -14.72 -6.78
N LEU A 833 -18.77 -14.27 -7.23
CA LEU A 833 -18.89 -13.25 -8.28
C LEU A 833 -18.74 -11.83 -7.74
N GLU A 834 -19.23 -11.58 -6.52
CA GLU A 834 -19.15 -10.25 -5.91
C GLU A 834 -17.71 -9.85 -5.55
N LYS A 835 -16.88 -10.79 -5.09
CA LYS A 835 -15.46 -10.55 -4.70
C LYS A 835 -14.53 -11.63 -5.25
N GLN A 836 -13.21 -11.37 -5.27
CA GLN A 836 -12.23 -12.45 -5.15
C GLN A 836 -12.43 -13.15 -3.79
N ASN A 837 -12.88 -14.41 -3.86
CA ASN A 837 -12.70 -15.48 -2.88
C ASN A 837 -12.73 -15.07 -1.38
N SER A 838 -13.89 -15.17 -0.72
CA SER A 838 -13.94 -15.15 0.76
C SER A 838 -13.34 -16.45 1.34
N MET A 839 -12.45 -16.34 2.32
CA MET A 839 -11.81 -17.47 3.03
C MET A 839 -12.78 -18.28 3.89
N GLU A 840 -13.95 -17.71 4.21
CA GLU A 840 -14.91 -18.30 5.15
C GLU A 840 -16.04 -19.06 4.44
N CYS A 841 -16.17 -18.89 3.12
CA CYS A 841 -17.32 -19.37 2.38
C CYS A 841 -16.99 -20.61 1.55
N THR A 842 -17.74 -21.69 1.81
CA THR A 842 -17.72 -22.85 0.92
C THR A 842 -18.46 -22.52 -0.36
N GLY A 843 -17.80 -22.67 -1.51
CA GLY A 843 -18.28 -22.15 -2.77
C GLY A 843 -17.40 -22.49 -3.94
N TYR A 844 -17.84 -22.17 -5.16
CA TYR A 844 -16.97 -22.27 -6.32
C TYR A 844 -15.91 -21.16 -6.30
N ASP A 845 -14.81 -21.34 -7.03
CA ASP A 845 -13.95 -20.21 -7.35
C ASP A 845 -14.65 -19.21 -8.28
N ARG A 846 -14.11 -18.00 -8.38
CA ARG A 846 -14.75 -16.92 -9.14
C ARG A 846 -14.94 -17.28 -10.62
N ASP A 847 -13.92 -17.84 -11.25
CA ASP A 847 -13.93 -18.12 -12.69
C ASP A 847 -14.96 -19.20 -13.02
N ASP A 848 -15.02 -20.26 -12.22
CA ASP A 848 -15.98 -21.33 -12.42
C ASP A 848 -17.39 -20.92 -11.99
N ALA A 849 -17.56 -20.08 -10.96
CA ALA A 849 -18.85 -19.48 -10.63
C ALA A 849 -19.39 -18.63 -11.79
N GLU A 850 -18.53 -17.86 -12.46
CA GLU A 850 -18.91 -17.07 -13.64
C GLU A 850 -19.31 -17.98 -14.81
N LYS A 851 -18.51 -19.00 -15.13
CA LYS A 851 -18.83 -19.97 -16.19
C LYS A 851 -20.14 -20.72 -15.90
N ILE A 852 -20.38 -21.14 -14.65
CA ILE A 852 -21.64 -21.78 -14.24
C ILE A 852 -22.82 -20.84 -14.50
N ALA A 853 -22.75 -19.60 -14.03
CA ALA A 853 -23.81 -18.62 -14.21
C ALA A 853 -24.09 -18.33 -15.70
N LEU A 854 -23.03 -18.21 -16.52
CA LEU A 854 -23.15 -17.99 -17.96
C LEU A 854 -23.73 -19.21 -18.69
N ASN A 855 -23.36 -20.43 -18.32
CA ASN A 855 -23.96 -21.64 -18.88
C ASN A 855 -25.45 -21.75 -18.55
N VAL A 856 -25.84 -21.43 -17.31
CA VAL A 856 -27.26 -21.41 -16.91
C VAL A 856 -28.04 -20.36 -17.68
N LEU A 857 -27.46 -19.17 -17.89
CA LEU A 857 -28.07 -18.12 -18.71
C LEU A 857 -28.23 -18.55 -20.17
N LEU A 858 -27.19 -19.14 -20.77
CA LEU A 858 -27.27 -19.66 -22.14
C LEU A 858 -28.30 -20.79 -22.26
N TYR A 859 -28.37 -21.67 -21.27
CA TYR A 859 -29.37 -22.72 -21.23
C TYR A 859 -30.80 -22.16 -21.23
N SER A 860 -31.07 -21.15 -20.39
CA SER A 860 -32.41 -20.53 -20.29
C SER A 860 -32.83 -19.73 -21.52
N LEU A 861 -31.87 -19.31 -22.36
CA LEU A 861 -32.15 -18.62 -23.63
C LEU A 861 -32.42 -19.60 -24.80
N ASN A 862 -31.91 -20.83 -24.72
CA ASN A 862 -32.00 -21.82 -25.79
C ASN A 862 -33.11 -22.87 -25.59
N ARG A 863 -33.78 -22.87 -24.43
CA ARG A 863 -34.83 -23.85 -24.05
C ARG A 863 -36.08 -23.12 -23.61
#